data_AF-A0A2H0WRP0-F1
#
_entry.id   AF-A0A2H0WRP0-F1
#
_cell.length_a   1.000
_cell.length_b   1.000
_cell.length_c   1.000
_cell.angle_alpha   90.00
_cell.angle_beta   90.00
_cell.angle_gamma   90.00
#
_symmetry.space_group_name_H-M   'P 1'
#
loop_
_entity.id
_entity.type
_entity.pdbx_description
1 polymer ?
#
loop_
_entity_poly.entity_id
_entity_poly.type
_entity_poly.pdbx_seq_one_letter_code
_entity_poly.pdbx_strand_id
1 'polypeptide(L)'
;MLPINEILEKISHKDKKNTLPSGENFLSLVIKEKIVQASIWEFSEVEGKSVAFGSWETWGGENSEELIVAADASIATAVAKMPEISSSQPTKVILGLPNYWVEENAIRKGKLEILQAVCKKLLLKPLGFVVNAEAIAHLLKKEEGGLPSLILVNIDEGDITVSLISQGKFLGSKAVGRSNSLALDLEEGLSVFNFEGALPGRIMLFGAGDLEDLKQSLISYPWTAPTNEKKLGFLQIPKIEIADQDFETAAVILAGSNELGGKTSPVDKISEKPSLIKEEESEDAIVEEVVIENSKQDEPFLKENFGFVENEDVLVTRPPEQEVVEDASQKLTEEEFKTEKPPEEPETLQREIFIKPPKFKKFKFSFNLHPVAGLIKKVFTFFLRKGFLMIIPVVLILLGGVFFAMTGLTKASVKLFVQPKTIEKEFDFTVSSKVGLVDATSMTLPAKEVSVEVSSTKTTTVNGKKTVGDKAKGELVMYNGTDKAKILVKGSVIKDTSSLKFILTQEAVVPAMTSDLNSTPPVYKWGEKKVSAEAADIGVQYNIAANSSLNLESAISSSSSFLIKNPSAFSGGTSREIQAVSKEDRTGLQQEIAKELENKAREEIKSKIAPTDHLLADSVLLKSRVDRFNGEVGDEASSLILEGKYSYSALFFKADDLKILVDKVISPLVADGYSRLAENEYQTLVLKDKERSLYTISLNEKIIPNIDIGIAQQLKAKKISTAEAYLKNISNISGVEISISPKIFSLLKILPTKEKNIVISVEAL
;
A
#
# COMPACT_ATOMS: atom_id res chain seq x y z
N MET A 1 62.15 18.83 0.59
CA MET A 1 61.06 18.60 1.56
C MET A 1 60.16 17.54 0.94
N LEU A 2 60.07 16.38 1.59
CA LEU A 2 59.21 15.28 1.13
C LEU A 2 57.74 15.55 1.54
N PRO A 3 56.76 15.08 0.76
CA PRO A 3 55.35 15.23 1.10
C PRO A 3 54.98 14.42 2.35
N ILE A 4 54.17 15.03 3.23
CA ILE A 4 53.73 14.50 4.54
C ILE A 4 53.01 13.13 4.44
N ASN A 5 52.50 12.76 3.25
CA ASN A 5 51.83 11.48 3.01
C ASN A 5 52.75 10.26 3.17
N GLU A 6 54.06 10.36 2.88
CA GLU A 6 55.00 9.22 3.04
C GLU A 6 55.41 8.99 4.51
N ILE A 7 55.12 9.93 5.41
CA ILE A 7 55.41 9.81 6.84
C ILE A 7 54.24 9.15 7.59
N LEU A 8 53.02 9.29 7.08
CA LEU A 8 51.80 8.77 7.72
C LEU A 8 51.46 7.32 7.34
N GLU A 9 51.94 6.80 6.20
CA GLU A 9 51.77 5.39 5.83
C GLU A 9 52.59 4.41 6.71
N LYS A 10 53.54 4.89 7.52
CA LYS A 10 54.38 4.04 8.37
C LYS A 10 53.89 3.85 9.82
N ILE A 11 52.76 4.44 10.22
CA ILE A 11 52.33 4.45 11.64
C ILE A 11 51.02 3.71 11.93
N SER A 12 50.25 3.22 10.95
CA SER A 12 48.99 2.51 11.25
C SER A 12 48.90 1.12 10.63
N HIS A 13 49.62 0.17 11.23
CA HIS A 13 49.26 -1.24 11.18
C HIS A 13 48.68 -1.65 12.54
N LYS A 14 47.35 -1.68 12.63
CA LYS A 14 46.50 -2.56 13.48
C LYS A 14 45.21 -1.83 13.85
N ASP A 15 44.10 -2.24 13.22
CA ASP A 15 43.04 -3.00 13.87
C ASP A 15 41.74 -2.90 13.05
N LYS A 16 41.37 -4.04 12.47
CA LYS A 16 40.00 -4.30 11.97
C LYS A 16 39.12 -4.62 13.18
N LYS A 17 38.26 -3.68 13.57
CA LYS A 17 36.94 -3.93 14.18
C LYS A 17 36.08 -2.67 14.05
N ASN A 18 34.85 -2.87 13.60
CA ASN A 18 33.90 -1.84 13.19
C ASN A 18 33.26 -1.17 14.42
N THR A 19 33.94 -0.20 15.02
CA THR A 19 33.40 0.70 16.05
C THR A 19 33.75 2.14 15.66
N LEU A 20 32.73 2.96 15.38
CA LEU A 20 32.87 4.39 15.13
C LEU A 20 33.56 5.05 16.33
N PRO A 21 34.69 5.75 16.16
CA PRO A 21 35.34 6.44 17.27
C PRO A 21 34.46 7.61 17.72
N SER A 22 34.15 7.65 19.02
CA SER A 22 33.52 8.81 19.67
C SER A 22 34.40 10.05 19.44
N GLY A 23 33.84 11.08 18.79
CA GLY A 23 34.54 12.34 18.46
C GLY A 23 34.86 12.59 16.98
N GLU A 24 34.32 11.82 16.04
CA GLU A 24 34.40 12.14 14.60
C GLU A 24 33.34 13.19 14.19
N ASN A 25 33.75 14.20 13.43
CA ASN A 25 32.85 15.23 12.88
C ASN A 25 32.22 14.76 11.57
N PHE A 26 30.91 14.93 11.46
CA PHE A 26 30.11 14.66 10.27
C PHE A 26 29.55 15.95 9.70
N LEU A 27 29.33 15.96 8.39
CA LEU A 27 28.65 17.03 7.67
C LEU A 27 27.22 16.58 7.37
N SER A 28 26.26 17.49 7.50
CA SER A 28 24.95 17.37 6.86
C SER A 28 24.78 18.48 5.85
N LEU A 29 24.29 18.13 4.66
CA LEU A 29 24.00 19.09 3.60
C LEU A 29 22.52 18.99 3.24
N VAL A 30 21.73 19.96 3.69
CA VAL A 30 20.29 20.06 3.39
C VAL A 30 20.12 20.86 2.11
N ILE A 31 19.65 20.19 1.07
CA ILE A 31 19.49 20.77 -0.26
C ILE A 31 18.00 20.94 -0.55
N LYS A 32 17.64 22.07 -1.15
CA LYS A 32 16.32 22.36 -1.73
C LYS A 32 16.49 22.89 -3.14
N GLU A 33 15.39 23.11 -3.86
CA GLU A 33 15.42 23.55 -5.26
C GLU A 33 16.22 24.85 -5.47
N LYS A 34 16.27 25.78 -4.51
CA LYS A 34 17.03 27.04 -4.68
C LYS A 34 17.94 27.43 -3.53
N ILE A 35 17.94 26.66 -2.45
CA ILE A 35 18.78 26.96 -1.28
C ILE A 35 19.48 25.70 -0.78
N VAL A 36 20.62 25.90 -0.14
CA VAL A 36 21.38 24.84 0.52
C VAL A 36 21.89 25.34 1.87
N GLN A 37 21.90 24.47 2.87
CA GLN A 37 22.52 24.74 4.17
C GLN A 37 23.37 23.55 4.60
N ALA A 38 24.58 23.85 5.04
CA ALA A 38 25.51 22.89 5.62
C ALA A 38 25.47 22.97 7.15
N SER A 39 25.71 21.86 7.82
CA SER A 39 25.93 21.82 9.27
C SER A 39 26.95 20.77 9.65
N ILE A 40 27.67 21.04 10.74
CA ILE A 40 28.68 20.14 11.29
C ILE A 40 28.17 19.63 12.63
N TRP A 41 28.28 18.32 12.83
CA TRP A 41 27.77 17.66 14.02
C TRP A 41 28.67 16.49 14.43
N GLU A 42 28.65 16.18 15.73
CA GLU A 42 29.41 15.07 16.31
C GLU A 42 28.46 13.93 16.64
N PHE A 43 28.90 12.70 16.35
CA PHE A 43 28.16 11.49 16.71
C PHE A 43 28.38 11.16 18.19
N SER A 44 27.30 11.01 18.95
CA SER A 44 27.29 10.47 20.32
C SER A 44 26.41 9.23 20.38
N GLU A 45 26.71 8.28 21.29
CA GLU A 45 25.96 7.02 21.48
C GLU A 45 24.45 7.22 21.74
N VAL A 46 24.04 8.44 22.08
CA VAL A 46 22.64 8.79 22.36
C VAL A 46 21.99 9.57 21.22
N GLU A 47 22.72 10.45 20.52
CA GLU A 47 22.22 11.30 19.42
C GLU A 47 23.36 12.05 18.69
N GLY A 48 23.10 12.53 17.47
CA GLY A 48 23.95 13.53 16.84
C GLY A 48 23.76 14.91 17.48
N LYS A 49 24.85 15.53 17.93
CA LYS A 49 24.81 16.89 18.50
C LYS A 49 25.34 17.89 17.48
N SER A 50 24.50 18.85 17.07
CA SER A 50 24.93 19.95 16.18
C SER A 50 26.03 20.77 16.85
N VAL A 51 27.15 20.93 16.15
CA VAL A 51 28.30 21.73 16.60
C VAL A 51 28.24 23.12 15.98
N ALA A 52 27.92 23.22 14.68
CA ALA A 52 27.84 24.49 13.97
C ALA A 52 26.89 24.44 12.77
N PHE A 53 26.15 25.54 12.54
CA PHE A 53 25.27 25.72 11.38
C PHE A 53 25.87 26.74 10.39
N GLY A 54 25.89 26.37 9.12
CA GLY A 54 26.24 27.23 8.00
C GLY A 54 25.17 28.27 7.69
N SER A 55 25.50 29.21 6.81
CA SER A 55 24.53 30.15 6.23
C SER A 55 23.63 29.44 5.21
N TRP A 56 22.43 29.99 5.02
CA TRP A 56 21.57 29.62 3.89
C TRP A 56 22.11 30.28 2.63
N GLU A 57 22.49 29.48 1.63
CA GLU A 57 23.06 29.96 0.37
C GLU A 57 22.11 29.64 -0.79
N THR A 58 21.99 30.55 -1.75
CA THR A 58 21.09 30.41 -2.91
C THR A 58 21.81 29.80 -4.11
N TRP A 59 21.08 29.05 -4.94
CA TRP A 59 21.58 28.44 -6.18
C TRP A 59 20.45 28.25 -7.21
N GLY A 60 20.78 27.99 -8.48
CA GLY A 60 19.82 27.95 -9.59
C GLY A 60 19.01 26.66 -9.79
N GLY A 61 19.10 25.66 -8.90
CA GLY A 61 18.24 24.45 -8.90
C GLY A 61 18.55 23.34 -9.90
N GLU A 62 19.19 23.68 -11.02
CA GLU A 62 19.55 22.72 -12.07
C GLU A 62 21.06 22.64 -12.33
N ASN A 63 21.82 23.67 -11.95
CA ASN A 63 23.25 23.76 -12.25
C ASN A 63 24.10 23.23 -11.09
N SER A 64 24.86 22.15 -11.35
CA SER A 64 25.78 21.58 -10.36
C SER A 64 26.90 22.52 -9.92
N GLU A 65 27.36 23.44 -10.78
CA GLU A 65 28.45 24.36 -10.41
C GLU A 65 27.99 25.41 -9.40
N GLU A 66 26.76 25.89 -9.53
CA GLU A 66 26.17 26.83 -8.58
C GLU A 66 25.93 26.17 -7.23
N LEU A 67 25.44 24.93 -7.21
CA LEU A 67 25.27 24.17 -5.97
C LEU A 67 26.61 23.94 -5.26
N ILE A 68 27.69 23.67 -6.02
CA ILE A 68 29.03 23.51 -5.45
C ILE A 68 29.50 24.78 -4.76
N VAL A 69 29.34 25.94 -5.40
CA VAL A 69 29.72 27.24 -4.83
C VAL A 69 28.89 27.55 -3.58
N ALA A 70 27.58 27.34 -3.64
CA ALA A 70 26.68 27.59 -2.52
C ALA A 70 26.95 26.64 -1.34
N ALA A 71 27.17 25.36 -1.61
CA ALA A 71 27.52 24.38 -0.58
C ALA A 71 28.87 24.70 0.06
N ASP A 72 29.90 25.06 -0.73
CA ASP A 72 31.21 25.45 -0.21
C ASP A 72 31.13 26.68 0.71
N ALA A 73 30.38 27.71 0.31
CA ALA A 73 30.17 28.91 1.12
C ALA A 73 29.46 28.59 2.45
N SER A 74 28.43 27.74 2.42
CA SER A 74 27.71 27.30 3.61
C SER A 74 28.60 26.47 4.54
N ILE A 75 29.40 25.54 3.98
CA ILE A 75 30.37 24.73 4.73
C ILE A 75 31.43 25.62 5.36
N ALA A 76 32.01 26.57 4.63
CA ALA A 76 33.00 27.50 5.14
C ALA A 76 32.48 28.30 6.35
N THR A 77 31.22 28.74 6.28
CA THR A 77 30.55 29.42 7.40
C THR A 77 30.34 28.50 8.60
N ALA A 78 29.97 27.23 8.37
CA ALA A 78 29.83 26.24 9.43
C ALA A 78 31.18 25.96 10.11
N VAL A 79 32.25 25.80 9.32
CA VAL A 79 33.62 25.59 9.81
C VAL A 79 34.11 26.79 10.63
N ALA A 80 33.84 28.02 10.18
CA ALA A 80 34.22 29.24 10.89
C ALA A 80 33.55 29.39 12.27
N LYS A 81 32.38 28.77 12.47
CA LYS A 81 31.64 28.76 13.74
C LYS A 81 32.01 27.58 14.66
N MET A 82 32.92 26.68 14.24
CA MET A 82 33.33 25.56 15.08
C MET A 82 34.25 26.01 16.24
N PRO A 83 34.14 25.37 17.42
CA PRO A 83 35.12 25.54 18.49
C PRO A 83 36.51 25.02 18.08
N GLU A 84 37.59 25.74 18.39
CA GLU A 84 38.99 25.40 18.02
C GLU A 84 39.49 24.02 18.52
N ILE A 85 38.72 23.33 19.37
CA ILE A 85 39.11 22.09 20.06
C ILE A 85 38.83 20.83 19.21
N SER A 86 38.07 20.94 18.11
CA SER A 86 37.64 19.76 17.32
C SER A 86 38.65 19.40 16.21
N SER A 87 39.23 18.19 16.31
CA SER A 87 40.51 17.81 15.68
C SER A 87 40.45 17.20 14.27
N SER A 88 39.38 17.43 13.50
CA SER A 88 39.37 17.07 12.06
C SER A 88 38.29 17.81 11.25
N GLN A 89 38.60 18.16 10.01
CA GLN A 89 37.59 18.65 9.05
C GLN A 89 36.65 17.50 8.65
N PRO A 90 35.32 17.70 8.68
CA PRO A 90 34.36 16.66 8.34
C PRO A 90 34.43 16.36 6.83
N THR A 91 34.74 15.11 6.48
CA THR A 91 34.73 14.63 5.08
C THR A 91 33.53 13.74 4.77
N LYS A 92 32.88 13.18 5.79
CA LYS A 92 31.70 12.32 5.63
C LYS A 92 30.43 13.18 5.64
N VAL A 93 29.54 12.98 4.67
CA VAL A 93 28.33 13.80 4.51
C VAL A 93 27.04 12.97 4.48
N ILE A 94 26.00 13.46 5.16
CA ILE A 94 24.61 13.00 5.00
C ILE A 94 23.83 14.05 4.21
N LEU A 95 23.11 13.62 3.19
CA LEU A 95 22.38 14.51 2.29
C LEU A 95 20.91 14.59 2.72
N GLY A 96 20.42 15.78 3.08
CA GLY A 96 18.99 16.05 3.24
C GLY A 96 18.41 16.48 1.90
N LEU A 97 17.47 15.70 1.35
CA LEU A 97 16.90 15.92 0.03
C LEU A 97 15.39 16.18 0.08
N PRO A 98 14.85 16.99 -0.85
CA PRO A 98 13.41 17.17 -0.95
C PRO A 98 12.77 15.92 -1.57
N ASN A 99 11.53 15.62 -1.19
CA ASN A 99 10.85 14.40 -1.66
C ASN A 99 10.76 14.28 -3.19
N TYR A 100 10.62 15.40 -3.92
CA TYR A 100 10.54 15.40 -5.38
C TYR A 100 11.89 15.12 -6.08
N TRP A 101 13.00 14.96 -5.34
CA TRP A 101 14.27 14.43 -5.86
C TRP A 101 14.42 12.92 -5.65
N VAL A 102 13.44 12.29 -4.98
CA VAL A 102 13.44 10.86 -4.62
C VAL A 102 12.29 10.14 -5.33
N GLU A 103 12.51 8.90 -5.72
CA GLU A 103 11.52 7.99 -6.32
C GLU A 103 11.79 6.56 -5.81
N GLU A 104 10.79 5.93 -5.19
CA GLU A 104 10.85 4.53 -4.68
C GLU A 104 12.10 4.23 -3.81
N ASN A 105 12.54 5.21 -3.00
CA ASN A 105 13.75 5.19 -2.15
C ASN A 105 15.10 5.35 -2.89
N ALA A 106 15.10 5.78 -4.14
CA ALA A 106 16.29 6.16 -4.89
C ALA A 106 16.28 7.63 -5.29
N ILE A 107 17.47 8.23 -5.43
CA ILE A 107 17.61 9.59 -5.95
C ILE A 107 17.38 9.55 -7.47
N ARG A 108 16.53 10.45 -7.98
CA ARG A 108 16.27 10.56 -9.43
C ARG A 108 17.57 10.77 -10.21
N LYS A 109 17.72 10.07 -11.34
CA LYS A 109 18.96 10.03 -12.16
C LYS A 109 19.55 11.42 -12.45
N GLY A 110 18.72 12.37 -12.89
CA GLY A 110 19.18 13.73 -13.20
C GLY A 110 19.70 14.52 -11.98
N LYS A 111 19.19 14.23 -10.77
CA LYS A 111 19.66 14.87 -9.53
C LYS A 111 20.86 14.12 -8.93
N LEU A 112 20.98 12.81 -9.17
CA LEU A 112 22.14 12.02 -8.75
C LEU A 112 23.45 12.54 -9.38
N GLU A 113 23.44 12.89 -10.67
CA GLU A 113 24.61 13.45 -11.37
C GLU A 113 25.09 14.76 -10.72
N ILE A 114 24.15 15.63 -10.33
CA ILE A 114 24.43 16.88 -9.62
C ILE A 114 25.10 16.58 -8.26
N LEU A 115 24.52 15.67 -7.47
CA LEU A 115 25.05 15.32 -6.15
C LEU A 115 26.43 14.66 -6.23
N GLN A 116 26.66 13.79 -7.23
CA GLN A 116 27.98 13.20 -7.48
C GLN A 116 29.02 14.27 -7.82
N ALA A 117 28.66 15.27 -8.64
CA ALA A 117 29.54 16.40 -8.94
C ALA A 117 29.87 17.22 -7.69
N VAL A 118 28.89 17.48 -6.82
CA VAL A 118 29.07 18.17 -5.53
C VAL A 118 30.01 17.40 -4.62
N CYS A 119 29.72 16.13 -4.37
CA CYS A 119 30.56 15.28 -3.51
C CYS A 119 31.99 15.16 -4.06
N LYS A 120 32.15 15.02 -5.39
CA LYS A 120 33.46 14.91 -6.01
C LYS A 120 34.27 16.21 -5.93
N LYS A 121 33.69 17.36 -6.30
CA LYS A 121 34.42 18.64 -6.27
C LYS A 121 34.74 19.10 -4.84
N LEU A 122 33.84 18.84 -3.89
CA LEU A 122 34.03 19.21 -2.47
C LEU A 122 34.75 18.12 -1.65
N LEU A 123 35.21 17.04 -2.28
CA LEU A 123 35.90 15.91 -1.63
C LEU A 123 35.10 15.28 -0.46
N LEU A 124 33.78 15.29 -0.57
CA LEU A 124 32.86 14.73 0.42
C LEU A 124 32.59 13.25 0.13
N LYS A 125 32.58 12.44 1.18
CA LYS A 125 32.22 11.02 1.17
C LYS A 125 30.76 10.88 1.60
N PRO A 126 29.81 10.68 0.67
CA PRO A 126 28.41 10.51 1.02
C PRO A 126 28.22 9.21 1.79
N LEU A 127 27.52 9.28 2.93
CA LEU A 127 27.13 8.13 3.75
C LEU A 127 25.72 7.64 3.43
N GLY A 128 24.89 8.52 2.87
CA GLY A 128 23.49 8.26 2.56
C GLY A 128 22.71 9.55 2.39
N PHE A 129 21.39 9.42 2.18
CA PHE A 129 20.49 10.56 2.12
C PHE A 129 19.24 10.29 2.98
N VAL A 130 18.56 11.37 3.37
CA VAL A 130 17.29 11.34 4.10
C VAL A 130 16.33 12.31 3.42
N VAL A 131 15.04 11.97 3.37
CA VAL A 131 14.00 12.89 2.89
C VAL A 131 13.70 13.92 3.98
N ASN A 132 13.79 15.22 3.66
CA ASN A 132 13.67 16.31 4.64
C ASN A 132 12.36 16.25 5.46
N ALA A 133 11.23 15.99 4.82
CA ALA A 133 9.93 15.92 5.48
C ALA A 133 9.81 14.71 6.43
N GLU A 134 10.43 13.58 6.10
CA GLU A 134 10.49 12.40 6.97
C GLU A 134 11.39 12.64 8.17
N ALA A 135 12.54 13.30 7.95
CA ALA A 135 13.44 13.72 9.01
C ALA A 135 12.71 14.63 10.02
N ILE A 136 11.95 15.61 9.52
CA ILE A 136 11.12 16.50 10.35
C ILE A 136 10.07 15.72 11.14
N ALA A 137 9.37 14.78 10.49
CA ALA A 137 8.39 13.92 11.17
C ALA A 137 9.04 13.14 12.32
N HIS A 138 10.26 12.64 12.11
CA HIS A 138 11.02 11.93 13.12
C HIS A 138 11.46 12.84 14.28
N LEU A 139 11.91 14.07 13.99
CA LEU A 139 12.25 15.06 15.01
C LEU A 139 11.05 15.38 15.90
N LEU A 140 9.90 15.73 15.30
CA LEU A 140 8.68 16.07 16.04
C LEU A 140 8.17 14.89 16.88
N LYS A 141 8.27 13.66 16.36
CA LYS A 141 7.93 12.45 17.14
C LYS A 141 8.76 12.33 18.41
N LYS A 142 10.04 12.70 18.35
CA LYS A 142 10.95 12.67 19.50
C LYS A 142 10.67 13.80 20.49
N GLU A 143 10.49 15.03 20.00
CA GLU A 143 10.27 16.21 20.85
C GLU A 143 8.90 16.20 21.54
N GLU A 144 7.86 15.75 20.83
CA GLU A 144 6.48 15.79 21.32
C GLU A 144 6.05 14.48 22.01
N GLY A 145 6.85 13.41 21.89
CA GLY A 145 6.57 12.10 22.48
C GLY A 145 5.34 11.37 21.91
N GLY A 146 4.75 11.90 20.83
CA GLY A 146 3.55 11.40 20.17
C GLY A 146 3.77 11.18 18.66
N LEU A 147 2.73 10.71 17.97
CA LEU A 147 2.75 10.61 16.50
C LEU A 147 2.34 11.96 15.89
N PRO A 148 3.25 12.72 15.26
CA PRO A 148 2.95 14.05 14.77
C PRO A 148 1.90 13.99 13.65
N SER A 149 0.95 14.91 13.67
CA SER A 149 -0.05 15.08 12.61
C SER A 149 -0.14 16.57 12.29
N LEU A 150 0.43 16.97 11.16
CA LEU A 150 0.56 18.35 10.75
C LEU A 150 0.79 18.49 9.24
N ILE A 151 0.51 19.69 8.75
CA ILE A 151 0.85 20.13 7.39
C ILE A 151 2.11 20.97 7.50
N LEU A 152 3.18 20.54 6.84
CA LEU A 152 4.42 21.29 6.70
C LEU A 152 4.34 22.15 5.44
N VAL A 153 4.63 23.43 5.56
CA VAL A 153 4.65 24.37 4.43
C VAL A 153 6.02 25.03 4.39
N ASN A 154 6.86 24.58 3.46
CA ASN A 154 8.11 25.28 3.13
C ASN A 154 7.79 26.40 2.15
N ILE A 155 8.24 27.60 2.45
CA ILE A 155 8.05 28.80 1.64
C ILE A 155 9.36 29.12 0.95
N ASP A 156 9.35 29.11 -0.38
CA ASP A 156 10.49 29.48 -1.20
C ASP A 156 10.18 30.80 -1.97
N GLU A 157 11.13 31.30 -2.76
CA GLU A 157 10.98 32.60 -3.45
C GLU A 157 9.88 32.59 -4.53
N GLY A 158 9.63 31.45 -5.18
CA GLY A 158 8.69 31.34 -6.31
C GLY A 158 7.61 30.27 -6.17
N ASP A 159 7.72 29.40 -5.18
CA ASP A 159 6.85 28.28 -4.93
C ASP A 159 6.73 27.99 -3.43
N ILE A 160 5.76 27.16 -3.08
CA ILE A 160 5.62 26.56 -1.77
C ILE A 160 5.65 25.05 -1.91
N THR A 161 6.27 24.38 -0.96
CA THR A 161 6.20 22.92 -0.86
C THR A 161 5.31 22.54 0.32
N VAL A 162 4.17 21.93 0.01
CA VAL A 162 3.21 21.44 0.99
C VAL A 162 3.45 19.96 1.22
N SER A 163 3.74 19.58 2.46
CA SER A 163 3.98 18.19 2.86
C SER A 163 2.99 17.76 3.93
N LEU A 164 2.36 16.60 3.74
CA LEU A 164 1.33 16.10 4.65
C LEU A 164 1.89 14.99 5.53
N ILE A 165 1.85 15.19 6.85
CA ILE A 165 2.19 14.17 7.84
C ILE A 165 0.93 13.87 8.63
N SER A 166 0.50 12.60 8.65
CA SER A 166 -0.66 12.16 9.42
C SER A 166 -0.28 10.96 10.29
N GLN A 167 -0.55 11.06 11.59
CA GLN A 167 -0.26 10.01 12.58
C GLN A 167 1.20 9.49 12.50
N GLY A 168 2.15 10.40 12.33
CA GLY A 168 3.58 10.12 12.26
C GLY A 168 4.03 9.49 10.94
N LYS A 169 3.14 9.34 9.95
CA LYS A 169 3.47 8.89 8.60
C LYS A 169 3.51 10.07 7.64
N PHE A 170 4.60 10.19 6.91
CA PHE A 170 4.70 11.09 5.78
C PHE A 170 3.87 10.53 4.62
N LEU A 171 2.91 11.31 4.10
CA LEU A 171 1.99 10.91 3.03
C LEU A 171 2.39 11.45 1.66
N GLY A 172 3.33 12.39 1.61
CA GLY A 172 3.87 12.97 0.40
C GLY A 172 4.05 14.49 0.46
N SER A 173 4.65 15.03 -0.59
CA SER A 173 4.88 16.47 -0.78
C SER A 173 4.45 16.92 -2.17
N LYS A 174 3.96 18.15 -2.27
CA LYS A 174 3.61 18.80 -3.53
C LYS A 174 4.17 20.22 -3.56
N ALA A 175 4.92 20.54 -4.61
CA ALA A 175 5.31 21.91 -4.93
C ALA A 175 4.19 22.61 -5.73
N VAL A 176 3.88 23.85 -5.36
CA VAL A 176 2.85 24.71 -5.97
C VAL A 176 3.45 26.10 -6.18
N GLY A 177 3.16 26.72 -7.34
CA GLY A 177 3.64 28.08 -7.61
C GLY A 177 3.07 29.09 -6.63
N ARG A 178 3.89 30.04 -6.19
CA ARG A 178 3.49 31.05 -5.20
C ARG A 178 2.75 32.20 -5.86
N SER A 179 1.57 32.54 -5.37
CA SER A 179 0.76 33.67 -5.78
C SER A 179 0.75 34.78 -4.72
N ASN A 180 -0.12 35.78 -4.90
CA ASN A 180 -0.33 36.83 -3.91
C ASN A 180 -1.13 36.36 -2.68
N SER A 181 -1.66 35.12 -2.68
CA SER A 181 -2.43 34.55 -1.58
C SER A 181 -1.90 33.18 -1.21
N LEU A 182 -1.06 33.12 -0.17
CA LEU A 182 -0.49 31.88 0.35
C LEU A 182 -1.58 30.87 0.74
N ALA A 183 -2.73 31.35 1.21
CA ALA A 183 -3.83 30.47 1.57
C ALA A 183 -4.38 29.70 0.36
N LEU A 184 -4.56 30.35 -0.79
CA LEU A 184 -5.04 29.70 -2.01
C LEU A 184 -4.00 28.72 -2.57
N ASP A 185 -2.72 29.09 -2.51
CA ASP A 185 -1.62 28.21 -2.93
C ASP A 185 -1.59 26.94 -2.05
N LEU A 186 -1.80 27.10 -0.75
CA LEU A 186 -1.91 25.98 0.19
C LEU A 186 -3.15 25.13 -0.09
N GLU A 187 -4.29 25.75 -0.42
CA GLU A 187 -5.49 25.01 -0.79
C GLU A 187 -5.26 24.15 -2.05
N GLU A 188 -4.62 24.72 -3.07
CA GLU A 188 -4.24 24.01 -4.28
C GLU A 188 -3.31 22.83 -3.95
N GLY A 189 -2.27 23.06 -3.14
CA GLY A 189 -1.33 22.02 -2.73
C GLY A 189 -1.99 20.87 -1.96
N LEU A 190 -2.92 21.20 -1.06
CA LEU A 190 -3.65 20.21 -0.28
C LEU A 190 -4.68 19.41 -1.11
N SER A 191 -5.24 20.03 -2.15
CA SER A 191 -6.24 19.37 -3.01
C SER A 191 -5.69 18.14 -3.75
N VAL A 192 -4.38 18.09 -4.00
CA VAL A 192 -3.70 17.00 -4.71
C VAL A 192 -3.71 15.69 -3.92
N PHE A 193 -3.74 15.76 -2.58
CA PHE A 193 -3.62 14.57 -1.73
C PHE A 193 -4.92 13.74 -1.66
N ASN A 194 -6.06 14.23 -2.16
CA ASN A 194 -7.37 13.56 -2.11
C ASN A 194 -7.61 12.83 -0.77
N PHE A 195 -7.27 13.48 0.34
CA PHE A 195 -7.22 12.86 1.65
C PHE A 195 -8.63 12.47 2.12
N GLU A 196 -8.89 11.17 2.26
CA GLU A 196 -10.14 10.63 2.81
C GLU A 196 -10.11 10.74 4.35
N GLY A 197 -10.51 11.91 4.87
CA GLY A 197 -10.55 12.17 6.31
C GLY A 197 -10.45 13.66 6.64
N ALA A 198 -10.28 13.96 7.93
CA ALA A 198 -10.04 15.34 8.37
C ALA A 198 -8.56 15.71 8.24
N LEU A 199 -8.28 16.84 7.59
CA LEU A 199 -6.91 17.34 7.49
C LEU A 199 -6.34 17.65 8.88
N PRO A 200 -5.01 17.49 9.08
CA PRO A 200 -4.38 17.85 10.35
C PRO A 200 -4.68 19.30 10.74
N GLY A 201 -5.10 19.50 11.99
CA GLY A 201 -5.45 20.82 12.52
C GLY A 201 -4.25 21.71 12.86
N ARG A 202 -3.05 21.39 12.36
CA ARG A 202 -1.80 22.12 12.62
C ARG A 202 -1.06 22.34 11.32
N ILE A 203 -0.69 23.58 11.07
CA ILE A 203 0.13 24.02 9.93
C ILE A 203 1.42 24.60 10.49
N MET A 204 2.57 24.13 10.02
CA MET A 204 3.88 24.63 10.42
C MET A 204 4.58 25.25 9.21
N LEU A 205 4.93 26.53 9.34
CA LEU A 205 5.59 27.33 8.32
C LEU A 205 7.09 27.39 8.59
N PHE A 206 7.87 27.28 7.53
CA PHE A 206 9.32 27.49 7.54
C PHE A 206 9.80 27.88 6.14
N GLY A 207 11.04 28.36 6.03
CA GLY A 207 11.62 28.80 4.76
C GLY A 207 11.84 30.32 4.70
N ALA A 208 11.81 30.87 3.50
CA ALA A 208 12.18 32.25 3.21
C ALA A 208 11.01 33.25 3.33
N GLY A 209 11.34 34.51 3.62
CA GLY A 209 10.41 35.63 3.68
C GLY A 209 9.94 35.98 5.10
N ASP A 210 8.99 36.91 5.20
CA ASP A 210 8.37 37.29 6.48
C ASP A 210 7.29 36.28 6.86
N LEU A 211 7.68 35.27 7.64
CA LEU A 211 6.80 34.19 8.05
C LEU A 211 5.69 34.65 9.01
N GLU A 212 5.90 35.75 9.75
CA GLU A 212 4.89 36.25 10.69
C GLU A 212 3.73 36.92 9.94
N ASP A 213 4.03 37.73 8.93
CA ASP A 213 3.01 38.30 8.04
C ASP A 213 2.21 37.20 7.31
N LEU A 214 2.91 36.17 6.82
CA LEU A 214 2.27 35.02 6.15
C LEU A 214 1.40 34.21 7.11
N LYS A 215 1.84 34.04 8.37
CA LYS A 215 1.03 33.42 9.42
C LYS A 215 -0.23 34.22 9.71
N GLN A 216 -0.16 35.56 9.81
CA GLN A 216 -1.36 36.39 10.00
C GLN A 216 -2.34 36.26 8.82
N SER A 217 -1.83 36.17 7.59
CA SER A 217 -2.64 35.92 6.40
C SER A 217 -3.36 34.57 6.45
N LEU A 218 -2.69 33.51 6.89
CA LEU A 218 -3.31 32.19 7.03
C LEU A 218 -4.30 32.12 8.20
N ILE A 219 -4.06 32.81 9.32
CA ILE A 219 -5.00 32.84 10.47
C ILE A 219 -6.31 33.52 10.09
N SER A 220 -6.23 34.58 9.29
CA SER A 220 -7.41 35.35 8.84
C SER A 220 -8.19 34.69 7.70
N TYR A 221 -7.65 33.60 7.12
CA TYR A 221 -8.28 32.92 6.00
C TYR A 221 -9.43 31.98 6.46
N PRO A 222 -10.58 31.97 5.77
CA PRO A 222 -11.72 31.13 6.14
C PRO A 222 -11.52 29.67 5.66
N TRP A 223 -10.81 28.88 6.46
CA TRP A 223 -10.54 27.45 6.21
C TRP A 223 -11.79 26.55 6.25
N THR A 224 -12.87 26.99 6.89
CA THR A 224 -14.12 26.22 7.00
C THR A 224 -15.19 26.80 6.07
N ALA A 225 -15.81 25.95 5.25
CA ALA A 225 -16.94 26.37 4.42
C ALA A 225 -18.27 26.28 5.19
N PRO A 226 -19.21 27.21 4.97
CA PRO A 226 -20.62 26.96 5.26
C PRO A 226 -21.13 25.84 4.35
N THR A 227 -21.96 24.98 4.93
CA THR A 227 -22.54 23.75 4.38
C THR A 227 -23.02 23.94 2.92
N ASN A 228 -22.33 23.31 1.96
CA ASN A 228 -22.65 23.09 0.52
C ASN A 228 -21.60 23.54 -0.52
N GLU A 229 -20.43 24.04 -0.13
CA GLU A 229 -19.29 24.22 -1.06
C GLU A 229 -18.13 23.29 -0.71
N LYS A 230 -17.55 22.61 -1.70
CA LYS A 230 -16.33 21.80 -1.55
C LYS A 230 -15.15 22.72 -1.21
N LYS A 231 -14.94 23.02 0.07
CA LYS A 231 -13.64 23.43 0.60
C LYS A 231 -13.02 22.31 1.43
N LEU A 232 -11.70 22.39 1.57
CA LEU A 232 -10.85 21.39 2.22
C LEU A 232 -11.37 21.02 3.62
N GLY A 233 -11.31 19.72 3.95
CA GLY A 233 -11.95 19.12 5.12
C GLY A 233 -11.26 19.39 6.46
N PHE A 234 -11.02 20.65 6.82
CA PHE A 234 -10.61 21.02 8.18
C PHE A 234 -11.81 20.93 9.13
N LEU A 235 -11.73 20.07 10.15
CA LEU A 235 -12.77 19.96 11.20
C LEU A 235 -12.87 21.22 12.09
N GLN A 236 -11.74 21.92 12.23
CA GLN A 236 -11.57 23.10 13.06
C GLN A 236 -10.54 24.01 12.40
N ILE A 237 -10.52 25.29 12.80
CA ILE A 237 -9.54 26.25 12.29
C ILE A 237 -8.12 25.73 12.62
N PRO A 238 -7.22 25.59 11.63
CA PRO A 238 -5.88 25.06 11.87
C PRO A 238 -5.04 26.02 12.71
N LYS A 239 -4.28 25.46 13.65
CA LYS A 239 -3.27 26.20 14.41
C LYS A 239 -2.05 26.42 13.51
N ILE A 240 -1.63 27.67 13.33
CA ILE A 240 -0.49 28.03 12.50
C ILE A 240 0.71 28.40 13.38
N GLU A 241 1.82 27.71 13.17
CA GLU A 241 3.08 27.86 13.90
C GLU A 241 4.22 28.13 12.93
N ILE A 242 5.27 28.79 13.41
CA ILE A 242 6.51 29.02 12.65
C ILE A 242 7.58 28.14 13.29
N ALA A 243 8.30 27.38 12.48
CA ALA A 243 9.42 26.58 12.97
C ALA A 243 10.68 27.42 13.16
N ASP A 244 11.61 26.93 13.98
CA ASP A 244 12.91 27.57 14.17
C ASP A 244 13.74 27.58 12.86
N GLN A 245 14.64 28.55 12.73
CA GLN A 245 15.40 28.78 11.49
C GLN A 245 16.24 27.56 11.05
N ASP A 246 16.78 26.80 12.00
CA ASP A 246 17.62 25.63 11.75
C ASP A 246 16.88 24.29 11.95
N PHE A 247 15.54 24.34 12.07
CA PHE A 247 14.69 23.21 12.41
C PHE A 247 14.85 22.01 11.46
N GLU A 248 14.86 22.25 10.15
CA GLU A 248 14.99 21.20 9.15
C GLU A 248 16.39 20.55 9.18
N THR A 249 17.42 21.36 9.40
CA THR A 249 18.80 20.89 9.50
C THR A 249 19.01 20.07 10.78
N ALA A 250 18.42 20.48 11.90
CA ALA A 250 18.39 19.69 13.12
C ALA A 250 17.70 18.33 12.92
N ALA A 251 16.62 18.32 12.14
CA ALA A 251 15.89 17.09 11.82
C ALA A 251 16.75 16.11 11.00
N VAL A 252 17.48 16.59 9.99
CA VAL A 252 18.38 15.77 9.17
C VAL A 252 19.55 15.24 9.98
N ILE A 253 20.12 16.03 10.89
CA ILE A 253 21.16 15.58 11.82
C ILE A 253 20.64 14.43 12.70
N LEU A 254 19.45 14.59 13.28
CA LEU A 254 18.85 13.56 14.13
C LEU A 254 18.62 12.26 13.35
N ALA A 255 17.97 12.34 12.19
CA ALA A 255 17.70 11.17 11.36
C ALA A 255 19.00 10.48 10.92
N GLY A 256 19.96 11.25 10.42
CA GLY A 256 21.27 10.75 10.02
C GLY A 256 22.06 10.10 11.16
N SER A 257 22.01 10.68 12.36
CA SER A 257 22.68 10.09 13.53
C SER A 257 22.07 8.76 13.96
N ASN A 258 20.76 8.59 13.84
CA ASN A 258 20.09 7.33 14.18
C ASN A 258 20.47 6.19 13.21
N GLU A 259 20.56 6.50 11.91
CA GLU A 259 20.99 5.53 10.89
C GLU A 259 22.44 5.09 11.11
N LEU A 260 23.35 6.00 11.48
CA LEU A 260 24.74 5.66 11.79
C LEU A 260 24.90 4.88 13.11
N GLY A 261 24.03 5.14 14.09
CA GLY A 261 24.12 4.53 15.42
C GLY A 261 23.51 3.14 15.55
N GLY A 262 22.96 2.56 14.47
CA GLY A 262 22.36 1.23 14.48
C GLY A 262 21.14 1.07 15.40
N LYS A 263 20.59 2.18 15.92
CA LYS A 263 19.37 2.18 16.75
C LYS A 263 18.15 2.23 15.82
N THR A 264 17.87 1.11 15.17
CA THR A 264 16.56 0.89 14.56
C THR A 264 15.54 0.60 15.67
N SER A 265 14.60 1.50 15.90
CA SER A 265 13.34 1.22 16.61
C SER A 265 12.19 1.24 15.61
N PRO A 266 11.20 0.34 15.74
CA PRO A 266 10.60 -0.37 14.62
C PRO A 266 9.58 0.48 13.87
N VAL A 267 9.91 0.80 12.62
CA VAL A 267 8.93 0.97 11.54
C VAL A 267 9.51 0.25 10.33
N ASP A 268 8.84 -0.84 9.96
CA ASP A 268 8.93 -1.59 8.71
C ASP A 268 10.22 -2.37 8.38
N LYS A 269 10.43 -3.48 9.11
CA LYS A 269 10.89 -4.74 8.50
C LYS A 269 9.92 -5.85 8.89
N ILE A 270 9.03 -6.23 7.97
CA ILE A 270 8.39 -7.56 7.96
C ILE A 270 8.72 -8.18 6.60
N SER A 271 9.82 -8.91 6.57
CA SER A 271 10.01 -10.00 5.62
C SER A 271 10.42 -11.19 6.46
N GLU A 272 9.46 -12.04 6.80
CA GLU A 272 9.73 -13.35 7.39
C GLU A 272 9.42 -14.43 6.35
N LYS A 273 10.40 -15.30 6.15
CA LYS A 273 10.17 -16.73 5.97
C LYS A 273 11.44 -17.50 6.37
N PRO A 274 11.33 -18.78 6.77
CA PRO A 274 11.29 -19.15 8.18
C PRO A 274 12.46 -20.09 8.56
N SER A 275 13.05 -19.91 9.73
CA SER A 275 13.98 -20.88 10.31
C SER A 275 13.26 -21.78 11.32
N LEU A 276 13.09 -23.05 10.95
CA LEU A 276 12.85 -24.15 11.87
C LEU A 276 14.07 -24.34 12.77
N ILE A 277 13.83 -24.47 14.07
CA ILE A 277 14.82 -24.88 15.07
C ILE A 277 15.10 -26.39 14.90
N LYS A 278 16.39 -26.76 14.93
CA LYS A 278 16.84 -28.01 15.56
C LYS A 278 18.28 -27.88 16.07
N GLU A 279 18.51 -28.61 17.15
CA GLU A 279 19.57 -28.54 18.15
C GLU A 279 20.98 -28.97 17.68
N GLU A 280 21.97 -28.43 18.40
CA GLU A 280 23.32 -28.88 18.78
C GLU A 280 23.90 -30.18 18.17
N GLU A 281 25.15 -30.13 17.67
CA GLU A 281 26.34 -30.75 18.29
C GLU A 281 27.65 -30.40 17.55
N SER A 282 28.76 -30.70 18.21
CA SER A 282 30.14 -30.23 18.09
C SER A 282 31.06 -30.94 17.08
N GLU A 283 32.30 -30.39 16.97
CA GLU A 283 33.60 -30.99 16.58
C GLU A 283 34.24 -30.61 15.21
N ASP A 284 35.34 -29.86 15.35
CA ASP A 284 36.69 -30.03 14.79
C ASP A 284 36.99 -30.15 13.28
N ALA A 285 37.70 -29.11 12.81
CA ALA A 285 39.08 -29.14 12.27
C ALA A 285 39.36 -29.28 10.75
N ILE A 286 40.48 -28.62 10.38
CA ILE A 286 41.36 -28.78 9.18
C ILE A 286 40.88 -28.00 7.94
N VAL A 287 41.38 -26.78 7.67
CA VAL A 287 42.66 -26.39 7.01
C VAL A 287 42.90 -27.11 5.68
N GLU A 288 42.67 -26.42 4.56
CA GLU A 288 43.55 -26.58 3.41
C GLU A 288 43.67 -25.29 2.59
N GLU A 289 44.92 -24.99 2.30
CA GLU A 289 45.50 -23.81 1.69
C GLU A 289 45.93 -24.21 0.27
N VAL A 290 45.47 -23.52 -0.78
CA VAL A 290 46.16 -23.55 -2.09
C VAL A 290 46.15 -22.17 -2.72
N VAL A 291 47.24 -21.46 -2.44
CA VAL A 291 48.19 -20.83 -3.37
C VAL A 291 47.64 -20.29 -4.71
N ILE A 292 47.84 -18.97 -4.79
CA ILE A 292 47.77 -18.03 -5.91
C ILE A 292 48.74 -18.41 -7.04
N GLU A 293 48.34 -18.21 -8.30
CA GLU A 293 49.29 -17.75 -9.30
C GLU A 293 48.73 -16.60 -10.14
N ASN A 294 49.54 -15.54 -10.19
CA ASN A 294 49.30 -14.24 -10.81
C ASN A 294 49.50 -14.30 -12.33
N SER A 295 48.70 -13.52 -13.06
CA SER A 295 49.21 -12.81 -14.23
C SER A 295 48.63 -11.40 -14.26
N LYS A 296 49.47 -10.42 -13.91
CA LYS A 296 49.24 -8.99 -14.09
C LYS A 296 49.35 -8.62 -15.56
N GLN A 297 48.44 -7.79 -16.05
CA GLN A 297 48.74 -6.76 -17.04
C GLN A 297 47.79 -5.56 -16.83
N ASP A 298 48.37 -4.54 -16.20
CA ASP A 298 48.20 -3.10 -16.32
C ASP A 298 46.82 -2.50 -16.61
N GLU A 299 46.31 -1.82 -15.57
CA GLU A 299 45.22 -0.84 -15.62
C GLU A 299 45.56 0.43 -16.42
N PRO A 300 44.55 1.29 -16.64
CA PRO A 300 44.57 2.54 -15.87
C PRO A 300 43.34 2.72 -14.95
N PHE A 301 43.61 2.82 -13.64
CA PHE A 301 43.03 3.73 -12.63
C PHE A 301 42.10 4.80 -13.27
N LEU A 302 40.85 5.07 -12.88
CA LEU A 302 40.09 4.91 -11.63
C LEU A 302 38.59 4.90 -11.99
N LYS A 303 37.82 3.91 -11.51
CA LYS A 303 36.42 4.15 -11.14
C LYS A 303 36.39 4.31 -9.62
N GLU A 304 36.43 5.55 -9.15
CA GLU A 304 36.13 5.88 -7.77
C GLU A 304 34.69 5.45 -7.48
N ASN A 305 34.56 4.48 -6.58
CA ASN A 305 33.28 3.93 -6.16
C ASN A 305 32.63 4.93 -5.19
N PHE A 306 31.98 5.97 -5.73
CA PHE A 306 30.95 6.70 -5.00
C PHE A 306 29.85 5.68 -4.69
N GLY A 307 29.47 5.53 -3.42
CA GLY A 307 28.55 4.50 -2.92
C GLY A 307 27.10 4.60 -3.41
N PHE A 308 26.90 4.84 -4.69
CA PHE A 308 25.62 4.82 -5.39
C PHE A 308 25.75 3.82 -6.53
N VAL A 309 25.35 2.57 -6.29
CA VAL A 309 25.24 1.57 -7.34
C VAL A 309 23.89 1.78 -8.03
N GLU A 310 23.91 1.90 -9.37
CA GLU A 310 22.69 1.94 -10.18
C GLU A 310 21.99 0.57 -10.07
N ASN A 311 20.79 0.57 -9.48
CA ASN A 311 19.85 -0.57 -9.40
C ASN A 311 20.32 -1.82 -8.65
N GLU A 312 20.84 -1.69 -7.42
CA GLU A 312 20.66 -2.64 -6.30
C GLU A 312 21.49 -2.19 -5.08
N ASP A 313 20.86 -2.12 -3.91
CA ASP A 313 21.55 -2.19 -2.62
C ASP A 313 21.73 -3.67 -2.27
N VAL A 314 22.98 -4.13 -2.10
CA VAL A 314 23.35 -5.55 -2.21
C VAL A 314 23.35 -6.24 -0.85
N LEU A 315 22.46 -7.23 -0.68
CA LEU A 315 22.78 -8.50 -0.04
C LEU A 315 22.14 -9.63 -0.85
N VAL A 316 22.87 -10.20 -1.82
CA VAL A 316 22.49 -11.49 -2.43
C VAL A 316 23.72 -12.39 -2.58
N THR A 317 23.71 -13.51 -1.87
CA THR A 317 24.39 -14.74 -2.28
C THR A 317 23.40 -15.57 -3.11
N ARG A 318 23.68 -15.74 -4.40
CA ARG A 318 23.01 -16.75 -5.26
C ARG A 318 23.72 -18.10 -5.13
N PRO A 319 23.00 -19.22 -5.27
CA PRO A 319 23.50 -20.38 -6.00
C PRO A 319 22.63 -20.74 -7.24
N PRO A 320 23.12 -21.61 -8.15
CA PRO A 320 22.72 -21.66 -9.56
C PRO A 320 21.79 -22.84 -9.90
N GLU A 321 20.92 -22.69 -10.91
CA GLU A 321 20.43 -23.80 -11.78
C GLU A 321 19.65 -23.21 -12.97
N GLN A 322 20.15 -23.33 -14.21
CA GLN A 322 19.95 -24.37 -15.25
C GLN A 322 18.88 -24.02 -16.30
N GLU A 323 19.30 -24.21 -17.55
CA GLU A 323 18.52 -24.12 -18.78
C GLU A 323 17.50 -25.27 -18.88
N VAL A 324 16.27 -24.95 -19.29
CA VAL A 324 15.43 -25.91 -20.03
C VAL A 324 14.76 -25.18 -21.19
N VAL A 325 15.07 -25.66 -22.37
CA VAL A 325 14.46 -25.39 -23.67
C VAL A 325 13.11 -26.11 -23.73
N GLU A 326 12.04 -25.45 -24.17
CA GLU A 326 11.13 -26.08 -25.13
C GLU A 326 10.21 -25.07 -25.84
N ASP A 327 10.17 -25.28 -27.14
CA ASP A 327 9.47 -24.58 -28.21
C ASP A 327 8.33 -25.50 -28.66
N ALA A 328 7.09 -25.00 -28.75
CA ALA A 328 6.09 -25.56 -29.66
C ALA A 328 4.83 -24.68 -29.72
N SER A 329 4.62 -24.16 -30.92
CA SER A 329 3.41 -23.54 -31.42
C SER A 329 2.29 -24.57 -31.60
N GLN A 330 1.02 -24.18 -31.41
CA GLN A 330 -0.07 -24.68 -32.27
C GLN A 330 -1.31 -23.77 -32.27
N LYS A 331 -1.92 -23.77 -33.46
CA LYS A 331 -2.95 -22.88 -34.02
C LYS A 331 -4.38 -23.27 -33.63
N LEU A 332 -5.24 -22.23 -33.60
CA LEU A 332 -6.62 -22.11 -34.15
C LEU A 332 -7.59 -23.29 -33.97
N THR A 333 -8.79 -23.02 -33.41
CA THR A 333 -10.05 -23.11 -34.17
C THR A 333 -11.17 -22.31 -33.50
N GLU A 334 -11.88 -21.51 -34.28
CA GLU A 334 -13.22 -20.97 -34.02
C GLU A 334 -14.27 -22.08 -34.15
N GLU A 335 -15.29 -22.08 -33.29
CA GLU A 335 -16.63 -22.57 -33.66
C GLU A 335 -17.70 -21.60 -33.17
N GLU A 336 -18.68 -21.39 -34.04
CA GLU A 336 -19.70 -20.36 -34.06
C GLU A 336 -21.09 -20.97 -33.79
N PHE A 337 -22.01 -20.16 -33.24
CA PHE A 337 -23.47 -20.30 -33.19
C PHE A 337 -24.13 -21.44 -32.37
N LYS A 338 -25.02 -21.09 -31.43
CA LYS A 338 -26.40 -20.64 -31.75
C LYS A 338 -27.15 -20.06 -30.55
N THR A 339 -27.88 -19.00 -30.84
CA THR A 339 -28.84 -18.25 -30.03
C THR A 339 -30.18 -18.96 -29.88
N GLU A 340 -30.83 -18.82 -28.72
CA GLU A 340 -32.29 -18.75 -28.63
C GLU A 340 -32.71 -17.84 -27.47
N LYS A 341 -33.63 -16.91 -27.77
CA LYS A 341 -34.24 -15.90 -26.89
C LYS A 341 -35.73 -16.28 -26.67
N PRO A 342 -36.48 -15.62 -25.76
CA PRO A 342 -37.38 -16.24 -24.80
C PRO A 342 -38.86 -16.22 -25.23
N PRO A 343 -39.78 -16.67 -24.36
CA PRO A 343 -40.95 -15.84 -24.13
C PRO A 343 -41.35 -15.68 -22.65
N GLU A 344 -42.09 -14.59 -22.46
CA GLU A 344 -42.57 -13.94 -21.24
C GLU A 344 -43.65 -14.69 -20.43
N GLU A 345 -43.75 -14.23 -19.18
CA GLU A 345 -44.80 -14.21 -18.14
C GLU A 345 -46.24 -14.70 -18.46
N PRO A 346 -46.95 -15.19 -17.41
CA PRO A 346 -47.90 -14.28 -16.76
C PRO A 346 -48.02 -14.38 -15.22
N GLU A 347 -48.21 -13.19 -14.65
CA GLU A 347 -49.08 -12.77 -13.53
C GLU A 347 -49.48 -13.73 -12.40
N THR A 348 -49.09 -13.28 -11.20
CA THR A 348 -49.79 -13.28 -9.89
C THR A 348 -50.90 -14.30 -9.64
N LEU A 349 -50.77 -15.09 -8.56
CA LEU A 349 -51.85 -15.36 -7.61
C LEU A 349 -51.28 -15.83 -6.26
N GLN A 350 -51.67 -15.13 -5.19
CA GLN A 350 -51.43 -15.48 -3.79
C GLN A 350 -51.89 -16.92 -3.48
N ARG A 351 -51.08 -17.68 -2.74
CA ARG A 351 -51.54 -18.92 -2.10
C ARG A 351 -50.99 -19.06 -0.69
N GLU A 352 -51.87 -18.80 0.27
CA GLU A 352 -51.78 -19.29 1.64
C GLU A 352 -51.61 -20.82 1.63
N ILE A 353 -50.55 -21.32 2.25
CA ILE A 353 -50.38 -22.74 2.52
C ILE A 353 -51.19 -23.06 3.78
N PHE A 354 -52.50 -23.22 3.58
CA PHE A 354 -53.41 -23.78 4.58
C PHE A 354 -53.25 -25.31 4.58
N ILE A 355 -52.41 -25.82 5.48
CA ILE A 355 -52.27 -27.26 5.71
C ILE A 355 -53.55 -27.74 6.43
N LYS A 356 -54.54 -28.19 5.64
CA LYS A 356 -55.67 -28.98 6.16
C LYS A 356 -55.20 -30.39 6.49
N PRO A 357 -55.64 -30.97 7.63
CA PRO A 357 -55.18 -32.26 8.09
C PRO A 357 -55.65 -33.39 7.14
N PRO A 358 -54.80 -34.37 6.80
CA PRO A 358 -55.25 -35.55 6.10
C PRO A 358 -56.14 -36.38 7.03
N LYS A 359 -57.38 -36.58 6.57
CA LYS A 359 -58.39 -37.46 7.15
C LYS A 359 -57.84 -38.88 7.22
N PHE A 360 -57.62 -39.40 8.43
CA PHE A 360 -57.39 -40.82 8.65
C PHE A 360 -58.62 -41.62 8.18
N LYS A 361 -58.46 -42.36 7.08
CA LYS A 361 -59.37 -43.45 6.72
C LYS A 361 -59.36 -44.45 7.87
N LYS A 362 -60.54 -44.71 8.44
CA LYS A 362 -60.79 -45.78 9.41
C LYS A 362 -60.34 -47.11 8.81
N PHE A 363 -59.19 -47.62 9.21
CA PHE A 363 -58.81 -49.01 8.96
C PHE A 363 -59.52 -49.87 10.01
N LYS A 364 -60.67 -50.43 9.63
CA LYS A 364 -61.36 -51.45 10.42
C LYS A 364 -60.56 -52.74 10.31
N PHE A 365 -59.85 -53.12 11.37
CA PHE A 365 -59.38 -54.50 11.52
C PHE A 365 -60.57 -55.35 11.98
N SER A 366 -61.25 -56.00 11.05
CA SER A 366 -62.22 -57.05 11.35
C SER A 366 -61.45 -58.31 11.76
N PHE A 367 -61.42 -58.61 13.06
CA PHE A 367 -60.99 -59.91 13.58
C PHE A 367 -62.11 -60.92 13.30
N ASN A 368 -62.05 -61.58 12.15
CA ASN A 368 -62.87 -62.76 11.90
C ASN A 368 -62.27 -63.94 12.66
N LEU A 369 -62.82 -64.23 13.85
CA LEU A 369 -62.65 -65.55 14.48
C LEU A 369 -63.42 -66.58 13.64
N HIS A 370 -62.71 -67.33 12.80
CA HIS A 370 -63.21 -68.62 12.36
C HIS A 370 -62.93 -69.65 13.46
N PRO A 371 -63.94 -70.41 13.92
CA PRO A 371 -63.74 -71.43 14.93
C PRO A 371 -63.10 -72.64 14.25
N VAL A 372 -61.79 -72.81 14.41
CA VAL A 372 -61.16 -74.12 14.14
C VAL A 372 -61.40 -75.01 15.34
N ALA A 373 -62.66 -75.43 15.48
CA ALA A 373 -62.99 -76.65 16.18
C ALA A 373 -62.45 -77.81 15.33
N GLY A 374 -61.43 -78.50 15.83
CA GLY A 374 -61.02 -79.80 15.27
C GLY A 374 -59.58 -79.93 14.81
N LEU A 375 -58.57 -79.56 15.62
CA LEU A 375 -57.25 -80.24 15.56
C LEU A 375 -56.34 -80.05 16.79
N ILE A 376 -56.91 -79.73 17.96
CA ILE A 376 -56.19 -79.79 19.26
C ILE A 376 -56.86 -80.83 20.17
N LYS A 377 -57.35 -81.93 19.57
CA LYS A 377 -57.91 -83.09 20.30
C LYS A 377 -57.05 -84.37 20.19
N LYS A 378 -55.80 -84.25 19.71
CA LYS A 378 -54.82 -85.36 19.69
C LYS A 378 -53.42 -85.03 20.21
N VAL A 379 -53.14 -83.79 20.63
CA VAL A 379 -51.90 -83.44 21.35
C VAL A 379 -52.13 -83.29 22.86
N PHE A 380 -53.35 -82.94 23.27
CA PHE A 380 -53.67 -82.67 24.68
C PHE A 380 -54.09 -83.93 25.49
N THR A 381 -54.41 -85.05 24.83
CA THR A 381 -54.85 -86.30 25.49
C THR A 381 -53.78 -87.42 25.52
N PHE A 382 -52.58 -87.17 25.00
CA PHE A 382 -51.40 -88.06 25.19
C PHE A 382 -50.40 -87.52 26.24
N PHE A 383 -50.51 -86.24 26.64
CA PHE A 383 -49.59 -85.58 27.57
C PHE A 383 -50.05 -85.54 29.04
N LEU A 384 -51.12 -86.26 29.40
CA LEU A 384 -51.70 -86.23 30.76
C LEU A 384 -51.33 -87.41 31.68
N ARG A 385 -50.34 -88.23 31.34
CA ARG A 385 -49.71 -89.17 32.29
C ARG A 385 -48.19 -89.07 32.15
N LYS A 386 -47.55 -88.45 33.15
CA LYS A 386 -46.10 -88.20 33.30
C LYS A 386 -45.42 -87.11 32.43
N GLY A 387 -46.12 -86.46 31.48
CA GLY A 387 -45.55 -85.38 30.65
C GLY A 387 -45.76 -83.93 31.15
N PHE A 388 -46.78 -83.67 31.98
CA PHE A 388 -47.08 -82.33 32.49
C PHE A 388 -46.03 -81.79 33.48
N LEU A 389 -45.27 -82.69 34.13
CA LEU A 389 -44.15 -82.32 35.00
C LEU A 389 -42.94 -81.76 34.23
N MET A 390 -42.85 -81.99 32.91
CA MET A 390 -41.77 -81.47 32.05
C MET A 390 -42.13 -80.16 31.32
N ILE A 391 -43.42 -79.83 31.19
CA ILE A 391 -43.85 -78.55 30.59
C ILE A 391 -43.59 -77.39 31.55
N ILE A 392 -43.85 -77.59 32.84
CA ILE A 392 -43.62 -76.59 33.88
C ILE A 392 -42.15 -76.11 33.93
N PRO A 393 -41.11 -76.97 33.94
CA PRO A 393 -39.73 -76.53 33.93
C PRO A 393 -39.34 -75.86 32.60
N VAL A 394 -39.84 -76.33 31.45
CA VAL A 394 -39.57 -75.67 30.15
C VAL A 394 -40.18 -74.26 30.10
N VAL A 395 -41.41 -74.10 30.61
CA VAL A 395 -42.06 -72.79 30.73
C VAL A 395 -41.33 -71.90 31.73
N LEU A 396 -40.87 -72.44 32.87
CA LEU A 396 -40.06 -71.70 33.84
C LEU A 396 -38.69 -71.30 33.28
N ILE A 397 -38.05 -72.14 32.45
CA ILE A 397 -36.79 -71.83 31.77
C ILE A 397 -37.03 -70.76 30.70
N LEU A 398 -38.12 -70.84 29.93
CA LEU A 398 -38.50 -69.80 28.97
C LEU A 398 -38.82 -68.48 29.66
N LEU A 399 -39.60 -68.50 30.75
CA LEU A 399 -39.90 -67.30 31.55
C LEU A 399 -38.64 -66.75 32.22
N GLY A 400 -37.77 -67.62 32.73
CA GLY A 400 -36.47 -67.25 33.31
C GLY A 400 -35.51 -66.67 32.26
N GLY A 401 -35.51 -67.23 31.05
CA GLY A 401 -34.74 -66.74 29.90
C GLY A 401 -35.25 -65.40 29.38
N VAL A 402 -36.58 -65.22 29.29
CA VAL A 402 -37.20 -63.93 28.96
C VAL A 402 -36.92 -62.90 30.05
N PHE A 403 -36.99 -63.28 31.33
CA PHE A 403 -36.65 -62.41 32.46
C PHE A 403 -35.16 -62.02 32.47
N PHE A 404 -34.27 -62.97 32.17
CA PHE A 404 -32.83 -62.72 32.06
C PHE A 404 -32.50 -61.83 30.85
N ALA A 405 -33.11 -62.11 29.69
CA ALA A 405 -33.01 -61.27 28.50
C ALA A 405 -33.56 -59.86 28.77
N MET A 406 -34.69 -59.75 29.47
CA MET A 406 -35.29 -58.47 29.85
C MET A 406 -34.37 -57.67 30.76
N THR A 407 -33.72 -58.28 31.75
CA THR A 407 -32.80 -57.57 32.67
C THR A 407 -31.43 -57.24 32.06
N GLY A 408 -31.03 -57.95 31.00
CA GLY A 408 -29.75 -57.75 30.32
C GLY A 408 -29.78 -56.86 29.08
N LEU A 409 -30.79 -57.03 28.22
CA LEU A 409 -30.84 -56.48 26.85
C LEU A 409 -31.78 -55.29 26.67
N THR A 410 -32.68 -55.03 27.63
CA THR A 410 -33.55 -53.85 27.53
C THR A 410 -32.75 -52.59 27.72
N LYS A 411 -32.92 -51.64 26.80
CA LYS A 411 -32.39 -50.27 26.87
C LYS A 411 -33.54 -49.29 26.75
N ALA A 412 -33.48 -48.19 27.49
CA ALA A 412 -34.43 -47.09 27.39
C ALA A 412 -33.69 -45.81 27.00
N SER A 413 -34.27 -45.06 26.07
CA SER A 413 -33.86 -43.69 25.74
C SER A 413 -34.94 -42.75 26.26
N VAL A 414 -34.54 -41.85 27.15
CA VAL A 414 -35.40 -40.83 27.76
C VAL A 414 -34.96 -39.48 27.19
N LYS A 415 -35.77 -38.90 26.31
CA LYS A 415 -35.57 -37.55 25.82
C LYS A 415 -36.33 -36.58 26.71
N LEU A 416 -35.62 -35.59 27.25
CA LEU A 416 -36.19 -34.52 28.06
C LEU A 416 -36.20 -33.26 27.21
N PHE A 417 -37.38 -32.71 26.98
CA PHE A 417 -37.55 -31.46 26.26
C PHE A 417 -37.59 -30.31 27.26
N VAL A 418 -36.68 -29.36 27.11
CA VAL A 418 -36.53 -28.21 27.99
C VAL A 418 -36.74 -26.92 27.20
N GLN A 419 -37.32 -25.91 27.84
CA GLN A 419 -37.45 -24.60 27.22
C GLN A 419 -36.12 -23.84 27.35
N PRO A 420 -35.45 -23.48 26.24
CA PRO A 420 -34.20 -22.73 26.31
C PRO A 420 -34.46 -21.32 26.85
N LYS A 421 -33.50 -20.80 27.61
CA LYS A 421 -33.44 -19.37 27.93
C LYS A 421 -32.47 -18.69 26.99
N THR A 422 -32.73 -17.43 26.68
CA THR A 422 -31.89 -16.64 25.79
C THR A 422 -31.07 -15.64 26.58
N ILE A 423 -29.78 -15.55 26.27
CA ILE A 423 -28.89 -14.47 26.70
C ILE A 423 -28.68 -13.57 25.49
N GLU A 424 -29.18 -12.34 25.58
CA GLU A 424 -28.91 -11.30 24.60
C GLU A 424 -27.81 -10.39 25.16
N LYS A 425 -26.72 -10.25 24.40
CA LYS A 425 -25.59 -9.42 24.81
C LYS A 425 -24.99 -8.73 23.61
N GLU A 426 -24.78 -7.44 23.76
CA GLU A 426 -24.00 -6.64 22.83
C GLU A 426 -22.72 -6.17 23.54
N PHE A 427 -21.60 -6.25 22.83
CA PHE A 427 -20.34 -5.69 23.29
C PHE A 427 -19.45 -5.27 22.13
N ASP A 428 -18.56 -4.33 22.44
CA ASP A 428 -17.58 -3.82 21.51
C ASP A 428 -16.25 -4.55 21.70
N PHE A 429 -15.55 -4.81 20.60
CA PHE A 429 -14.19 -5.33 20.60
C PHE A 429 -13.35 -4.68 19.50
N THR A 430 -12.04 -4.70 19.68
CA THR A 430 -11.07 -4.11 18.74
C THR A 430 -10.32 -5.21 18.00
N VAL A 431 -9.97 -4.98 16.74
CA VAL A 431 -9.11 -5.88 15.96
C VAL A 431 -7.77 -5.18 15.73
N SER A 432 -6.67 -5.82 16.10
CA SER A 432 -5.34 -5.20 16.07
C SER A 432 -4.25 -6.16 15.64
N SER A 433 -3.38 -5.72 14.74
CA SER A 433 -2.17 -6.45 14.34
C SER A 433 -1.05 -6.42 15.39
N LYS A 434 -1.20 -5.61 16.45
CA LYS A 434 -0.20 -5.48 17.53
C LYS A 434 -0.29 -6.62 18.54
N VAL A 435 -1.35 -7.41 18.52
CA VAL A 435 -1.57 -8.51 19.46
C VAL A 435 -1.50 -9.82 18.70
N GLY A 436 -0.70 -10.77 19.19
CA GLY A 436 -0.54 -12.09 18.56
C GLY A 436 -1.57 -13.13 19.00
N LEU A 437 -2.29 -12.87 20.10
CA LEU A 437 -3.29 -13.75 20.72
C LEU A 437 -4.51 -12.93 21.16
N VAL A 438 -5.61 -13.59 21.51
CA VAL A 438 -6.81 -12.92 22.03
C VAL A 438 -6.52 -12.29 23.40
N ASP A 439 -6.65 -10.97 23.51
CA ASP A 439 -6.65 -10.25 24.80
C ASP A 439 -8.09 -10.05 25.26
N ALA A 440 -8.52 -10.96 26.14
CA ALA A 440 -9.89 -10.97 26.65
C ALA A 440 -10.14 -9.90 27.73
N THR A 441 -9.09 -9.25 28.25
CA THR A 441 -9.22 -8.16 29.23
C THR A 441 -9.42 -6.83 28.52
N SER A 442 -8.67 -6.56 27.45
CA SER A 442 -8.83 -5.35 26.63
C SER A 442 -9.91 -5.46 25.56
N MET A 443 -10.55 -6.63 25.41
CA MET A 443 -11.48 -6.95 24.32
C MET A 443 -10.83 -6.75 22.94
N THR A 444 -9.66 -7.35 22.73
CA THR A 444 -8.89 -7.19 21.49
C THR A 444 -8.61 -8.54 20.82
N LEU A 445 -8.93 -8.63 19.53
CA LEU A 445 -8.62 -9.77 18.66
C LEU A 445 -7.36 -9.54 17.83
N PRO A 446 -6.56 -10.58 17.58
CA PRO A 446 -5.41 -10.50 16.69
C PRO A 446 -5.86 -10.36 15.22
N ALA A 447 -5.33 -9.37 14.53
CA ALA A 447 -5.48 -9.23 13.08
C ALA A 447 -4.38 -10.01 12.37
N LYS A 448 -4.74 -10.79 11.34
CA LYS A 448 -3.81 -11.51 10.48
C LYS A 448 -3.80 -10.89 9.09
N GLU A 449 -2.63 -10.82 8.48
CA GLU A 449 -2.47 -10.28 7.13
C GLU A 449 -2.43 -11.43 6.11
N VAL A 450 -3.11 -11.23 4.98
CA VAL A 450 -3.01 -12.07 3.78
C VAL A 450 -2.64 -11.19 2.61
N SER A 451 -1.69 -11.64 1.79
CA SER A 451 -1.23 -10.91 0.61
C SER A 451 -1.45 -11.72 -0.67
N VAL A 452 -1.82 -11.02 -1.74
CA VAL A 452 -2.04 -11.57 -3.07
C VAL A 452 -1.36 -10.69 -4.10
N GLU A 453 -0.88 -11.33 -5.16
CA GLU A 453 -0.28 -10.65 -6.31
C GLU A 453 -1.15 -10.98 -7.53
N VAL A 454 -1.76 -9.94 -8.09
CA VAL A 454 -2.67 -10.06 -9.22
C VAL A 454 -2.09 -9.34 -10.43
N SER A 455 -2.34 -9.88 -11.62
CA SER A 455 -1.91 -9.26 -12.86
C SER A 455 -3.05 -9.22 -13.88
N SER A 456 -3.00 -8.21 -14.76
CA SER A 456 -3.92 -8.06 -15.87
C SER A 456 -3.25 -7.22 -16.96
N THR A 457 -3.79 -7.31 -18.16
CA THR A 457 -3.37 -6.52 -19.31
C THR A 457 -4.58 -5.81 -19.87
N LYS A 458 -4.44 -4.51 -20.13
CA LYS A 458 -5.52 -3.70 -20.67
C LYS A 458 -5.04 -2.86 -21.85
N THR A 459 -5.94 -2.63 -22.80
CA THR A 459 -5.65 -1.88 -24.03
C THR A 459 -6.69 -0.80 -24.23
N THR A 460 -6.26 0.38 -24.67
CA THR A 460 -7.14 1.48 -25.08
C THR A 460 -6.67 2.09 -26.40
N THR A 461 -7.58 2.73 -27.13
CA THR A 461 -7.25 3.54 -28.31
C THR A 461 -6.69 4.89 -27.88
N VAL A 462 -5.68 5.37 -28.59
CA VAL A 462 -5.01 6.65 -28.28
C VAL A 462 -5.79 7.82 -28.85
N ASN A 463 -6.09 8.83 -28.01
CA ASN A 463 -6.84 10.03 -28.42
C ASN A 463 -5.95 11.27 -28.56
N GLY A 464 -4.72 11.21 -28.05
CA GLY A 464 -3.76 12.30 -28.16
C GLY A 464 -3.38 12.61 -29.61
N LYS A 465 -3.04 13.86 -29.84
CA LYS A 465 -2.64 14.39 -31.15
C LYS A 465 -1.28 15.05 -31.02
N LYS A 466 -0.41 14.81 -32.00
CA LYS A 466 0.91 15.43 -32.10
C LYS A 466 1.12 15.93 -33.52
N THR A 467 1.63 17.15 -33.64
CA THR A 467 2.01 17.71 -34.95
C THR A 467 3.46 17.36 -35.24
N VAL A 468 3.71 16.71 -36.38
CA VAL A 468 5.05 16.32 -36.84
C VAL A 468 5.31 16.87 -38.23
N GLY A 469 6.59 17.11 -38.54
CA GLY A 469 7.00 17.66 -39.82
C GLY A 469 8.41 18.24 -39.76
N ASP A 470 8.78 18.94 -40.82
CA ASP A 470 10.11 19.50 -41.03
C ASP A 470 10.10 21.02 -40.94
N LYS A 471 11.24 21.59 -40.52
CA LYS A 471 11.48 23.04 -40.52
C LYS A 471 11.93 23.49 -41.90
N ALA A 472 11.39 24.61 -42.38
CA ALA A 472 11.88 25.21 -43.62
C ALA A 472 13.31 25.74 -43.44
N LYS A 473 14.18 25.48 -44.42
CA LYS A 473 15.57 25.95 -44.44
C LYS A 473 15.79 26.86 -45.62
N GLY A 474 16.68 27.83 -45.44
CA GLY A 474 17.02 28.79 -46.47
C GLY A 474 18.24 29.62 -46.13
N GLU A 475 18.56 30.55 -47.02
CA GLU A 475 19.66 31.48 -46.84
C GLU A 475 19.12 32.90 -46.73
N LEU A 476 19.83 33.72 -45.98
CA LEU A 476 19.59 35.13 -45.80
C LEU A 476 20.82 35.91 -46.25
N VAL A 477 20.58 37.04 -46.90
CA VAL A 477 21.59 38.05 -47.20
C VAL A 477 21.23 39.29 -46.40
N MET A 478 22.19 39.71 -45.60
CA MET A 478 22.07 40.86 -44.71
C MET A 478 22.91 41.99 -45.27
N TYR A 479 22.31 43.17 -45.31
CA TYR A 479 22.93 44.39 -45.78
C TYR A 479 22.98 45.41 -44.66
N ASN A 480 24.15 46.00 -44.45
CA ASN A 480 24.42 46.98 -43.42
C ASN A 480 24.83 48.31 -44.04
N GLY A 481 23.98 49.32 -43.86
CA GLY A 481 24.20 50.70 -44.30
C GLY A 481 24.87 51.59 -43.24
N THR A 482 25.31 51.03 -42.10
CA THR A 482 25.99 51.79 -41.03
C THR A 482 27.51 51.78 -41.21
N ASP A 483 28.20 52.69 -40.51
CA ASP A 483 29.67 52.83 -40.51
C ASP A 483 30.38 51.81 -39.60
N LYS A 484 29.63 50.92 -38.92
CA LYS A 484 30.16 49.88 -38.03
C LYS A 484 29.69 48.49 -38.46
N ALA A 485 30.57 47.50 -38.33
CA ALA A 485 30.18 46.10 -38.55
C ALA A 485 29.13 45.67 -37.50
N LYS A 486 28.15 44.88 -37.93
CA LYS A 486 27.10 44.33 -37.06
C LYS A 486 27.32 42.84 -36.87
N ILE A 487 27.41 42.41 -35.61
CA ILE A 487 27.59 41.01 -35.24
C ILE A 487 26.23 40.46 -34.80
N LEU A 488 25.81 39.34 -35.39
CA LEU A 488 24.61 38.59 -35.04
C LEU A 488 25.02 37.20 -34.61
N VAL A 489 24.75 36.85 -33.36
CA VAL A 489 25.08 35.54 -32.80
C VAL A 489 24.20 34.44 -33.39
N LYS A 490 24.69 33.20 -33.38
CA LYS A 490 23.86 32.01 -33.65
C LYS A 490 22.65 32.02 -32.72
N GLY A 491 21.47 31.67 -33.24
CA GLY A 491 20.22 31.75 -32.48
C GLY A 491 19.47 33.08 -32.61
N SER A 492 20.05 34.10 -33.27
CA SER A 492 19.34 35.37 -33.51
C SER A 492 18.04 35.15 -34.30
N VAL A 493 16.96 35.78 -33.84
CA VAL A 493 15.62 35.63 -34.43
C VAL A 493 15.32 36.73 -35.45
N ILE A 494 14.84 36.29 -36.61
CA ILE A 494 14.52 37.08 -37.79
C ILE A 494 13.06 36.82 -38.14
N LYS A 495 12.28 37.87 -38.35
CA LYS A 495 10.85 37.80 -38.68
C LYS A 495 10.61 38.19 -40.12
N ASP A 496 9.73 37.46 -40.81
CA ASP A 496 9.20 37.93 -42.08
C ASP A 496 8.05 38.95 -41.88
N THR A 497 7.44 39.39 -42.99
CA THR A 497 6.30 40.30 -42.99
C THR A 497 5.04 39.73 -42.34
N SER A 498 4.94 38.41 -42.21
CA SER A 498 3.85 37.69 -41.57
C SER A 498 4.16 37.33 -40.10
N SER A 499 5.24 37.88 -39.54
CA SER A 499 5.73 37.62 -38.18
C SER A 499 6.17 36.18 -37.92
N LEU A 500 6.39 35.38 -38.96
CA LEU A 500 6.99 34.04 -38.87
C LEU A 500 8.46 34.18 -38.50
N LYS A 501 8.92 33.34 -37.57
CA LYS A 501 10.27 33.41 -37.00
C LYS A 501 11.22 32.44 -37.70
N PHE A 502 12.41 32.95 -38.00
CA PHE A 502 13.55 32.22 -38.54
C PHE A 502 14.77 32.46 -37.65
N ILE A 503 15.57 31.43 -37.44
CA ILE A 503 16.69 31.42 -36.51
C ILE A 503 17.99 31.24 -37.30
N LEU A 504 18.98 32.09 -37.01
CA LEU A 504 20.32 31.92 -37.58
C LEU A 504 21.00 30.65 -37.07
N THR A 505 21.48 29.82 -38.00
CA THR A 505 22.17 28.57 -37.66
C THR A 505 23.65 28.78 -37.34
N GLN A 506 24.19 29.96 -37.67
CA GLN A 506 25.58 30.34 -37.43
C GLN A 506 25.70 31.85 -37.14
N GLU A 507 26.80 32.25 -36.52
CA GLU A 507 27.13 33.66 -36.31
C GLU A 507 27.37 34.37 -37.66
N ALA A 508 26.90 35.61 -37.78
CA ALA A 508 27.11 36.45 -38.95
C ALA A 508 27.72 37.80 -38.53
N VAL A 509 28.93 38.07 -39.03
CA VAL A 509 29.54 39.40 -39.00
C VAL A 509 29.24 40.10 -40.32
N VAL A 510 28.34 41.08 -40.29
CA VAL A 510 27.97 41.90 -41.44
C VAL A 510 28.88 43.14 -41.48
N PRO A 511 29.75 43.30 -42.50
CA PRO A 511 30.69 44.43 -42.58
C PRO A 511 30.01 45.80 -42.54
N ALA A 512 30.76 46.86 -42.27
CA ALA A 512 30.30 48.25 -42.40
C ALA A 512 30.14 48.67 -43.87
N MET A 513 29.39 49.74 -44.12
CA MET A 513 29.31 50.40 -45.42
C MET A 513 30.65 51.01 -45.82
N THR A 514 31.03 50.86 -47.09
CA THR A 514 32.26 51.42 -47.68
C THR A 514 31.93 52.51 -48.68
N SER A 515 32.74 53.57 -48.77
CA SER A 515 32.64 54.60 -49.80
C SER A 515 33.73 54.45 -50.86
N ASP A 516 33.34 54.44 -52.12
CA ASP A 516 34.29 54.62 -53.22
C ASP A 516 34.45 56.13 -53.51
N LEU A 517 35.52 56.70 -52.95
CA LEU A 517 35.85 58.11 -53.08
C LEU A 517 36.37 58.49 -54.48
N ASN A 518 36.62 57.52 -55.37
CA ASN A 518 37.09 57.76 -56.74
C ASN A 518 35.94 57.98 -57.74
N SER A 519 34.71 57.73 -57.32
CA SER A 519 33.49 57.98 -58.11
C SER A 519 32.96 59.39 -57.83
N THR A 520 32.60 60.16 -58.86
CA THR A 520 31.97 61.50 -58.70
C THR A 520 30.55 61.49 -59.29
N PRO A 521 29.49 61.59 -58.48
CA PRO A 521 29.48 61.69 -57.01
C PRO A 521 29.89 60.37 -56.29
N PRO A 522 30.30 60.43 -55.01
CA PRO A 522 30.72 59.25 -54.24
C PRO A 522 29.65 58.15 -54.22
N VAL A 523 30.08 56.91 -54.47
CA VAL A 523 29.18 55.73 -54.43
C VAL A 523 29.37 55.00 -53.11
N TYR A 524 28.29 54.86 -52.35
CA TYR A 524 28.26 54.09 -51.10
C TYR A 524 27.83 52.65 -51.38
N LYS A 525 28.65 51.69 -50.95
CA LYS A 525 28.35 50.25 -51.03
C LYS A 525 28.09 49.71 -49.63
N TRP A 526 26.88 49.18 -49.40
CA TRP A 526 26.51 48.57 -48.12
C TRP A 526 27.34 47.32 -47.86
N GLY A 527 27.66 47.06 -46.60
CA GLY A 527 28.29 45.81 -46.20
C GLY A 527 27.31 44.65 -46.40
N GLU A 528 27.79 43.53 -46.93
CA GLU A 528 26.95 42.39 -47.30
C GLU A 528 27.48 41.10 -46.68
N LYS A 529 26.59 40.26 -46.13
CA LYS A 529 26.92 38.92 -45.64
C LYS A 529 25.79 37.94 -45.92
N LYS A 530 26.13 36.77 -46.48
CA LYS A 530 25.24 35.61 -46.64
C LYS A 530 25.34 34.68 -45.44
N VAL A 531 24.21 34.21 -44.92
CA VAL A 531 24.11 33.34 -43.74
C VAL A 531 22.94 32.35 -43.89
N SER A 532 23.09 31.13 -43.37
CA SER A 532 22.01 30.14 -43.33
C SER A 532 21.07 30.39 -42.14
N ALA A 533 19.79 30.11 -42.36
CA ALA A 533 18.77 30.17 -41.33
C ALA A 533 17.75 29.03 -41.49
N GLU A 534 17.07 28.71 -40.41
CA GLU A 534 15.97 27.73 -40.39
C GLU A 534 14.74 28.31 -39.69
N ALA A 535 13.56 27.80 -40.00
CA ALA A 535 12.33 28.18 -39.34
C ALA A 535 12.39 27.87 -37.83
N ALA A 536 11.74 28.71 -37.02
CA ALA A 536 11.62 28.45 -35.59
C ALA A 536 10.77 27.20 -35.32
N ASP A 537 9.66 27.04 -36.05
CA ASP A 537 8.75 25.89 -35.97
C ASP A 537 8.61 25.15 -37.30
N ILE A 538 8.01 23.97 -37.25
CA ILE A 538 7.66 23.16 -38.42
C ILE A 538 6.44 23.76 -39.14
N GLY A 539 6.33 23.50 -40.44
CA GLY A 539 5.11 23.79 -41.20
C GLY A 539 5.31 24.46 -42.55
N VAL A 540 4.32 24.23 -43.41
CA VAL A 540 4.31 24.72 -44.80
C VAL A 540 4.29 26.24 -44.89
N GLN A 541 3.76 26.92 -43.87
CA GLN A 541 3.73 28.38 -43.78
C GLN A 541 5.13 29.01 -43.73
N TYR A 542 6.15 28.27 -43.27
CA TYR A 542 7.53 28.74 -43.22
C TYR A 542 8.25 28.65 -44.57
N ASN A 543 7.62 28.09 -45.61
CA ASN A 543 8.15 28.07 -46.97
C ASN A 543 7.91 29.44 -47.66
N ILE A 544 8.72 30.43 -47.29
CA ILE A 544 8.58 31.79 -47.82
C ILE A 544 9.24 31.95 -49.20
N ALA A 545 8.62 32.76 -50.06
CA ALA A 545 9.10 33.02 -51.43
C ALA A 545 10.45 33.75 -51.44
N ALA A 546 11.21 33.61 -52.53
CA ALA A 546 12.46 34.34 -52.74
C ALA A 546 12.25 35.86 -52.74
N ASN A 547 13.27 36.61 -52.33
CA ASN A 547 13.30 38.07 -52.22
C ASN A 547 12.28 38.68 -51.24
N SER A 548 11.79 37.90 -50.28
CA SER A 548 11.02 38.40 -49.15
C SER A 548 11.88 39.32 -48.28
N SER A 549 11.26 40.34 -47.71
CA SER A 549 11.93 41.27 -46.78
C SER A 549 11.74 40.77 -45.35
N LEU A 550 12.83 40.66 -44.60
CA LEU A 550 12.82 40.19 -43.22
C LEU A 550 13.42 41.25 -42.29
N ASN A 551 13.05 41.18 -41.02
CA ASN A 551 13.46 42.13 -39.99
C ASN A 551 14.04 41.39 -38.79
N LEU A 552 15.05 41.97 -38.15
CA LEU A 552 15.57 41.44 -36.90
C LEU A 552 14.57 41.72 -35.76
N GLU A 553 14.31 40.75 -34.89
CA GLU A 553 13.36 40.92 -33.77
C GLU A 553 13.86 41.91 -32.70
N SER A 554 15.18 42.12 -32.60
CA SER A 554 15.79 43.05 -31.65
C SER A 554 15.50 44.52 -32.02
N ALA A 555 15.02 45.30 -31.03
CA ALA A 555 14.57 46.69 -31.13
C ALA A 555 15.64 47.75 -31.52
N ILE A 556 16.81 47.32 -32.00
CA ILE A 556 17.97 48.19 -32.32
C ILE A 556 18.06 48.50 -33.82
N SER A 557 17.12 48.03 -34.66
CA SER A 557 17.23 48.20 -36.12
C SER A 557 16.17 49.16 -36.64
N SER A 558 16.56 50.42 -36.87
CA SER A 558 15.82 51.28 -37.80
C SER A 558 15.89 50.64 -39.19
N SER A 559 14.73 50.33 -39.78
CA SER A 559 14.60 49.67 -41.09
C SER A 559 15.27 50.41 -42.26
N SER A 560 15.73 51.64 -42.04
CA SER A 560 16.47 52.45 -43.01
C SER A 560 17.96 52.11 -43.11
N SER A 561 18.56 51.44 -42.11
CA SER A 561 20.02 51.24 -42.04
C SER A 561 20.47 49.77 -42.08
N PHE A 562 19.54 48.82 -41.98
CA PHE A 562 19.83 47.39 -42.03
C PHE A 562 18.71 46.64 -42.74
N LEU A 563 19.05 45.84 -43.76
CA LEU A 563 18.10 45.14 -44.61
C LEU A 563 18.43 43.64 -44.65
N ILE A 564 17.42 42.78 -44.48
CA ILE A 564 17.57 41.33 -44.58
C ILE A 564 16.65 40.82 -45.68
N LYS A 565 17.19 40.02 -46.60
CA LYS A 565 16.43 39.38 -47.67
C LYS A 565 16.84 37.93 -47.81
N ASN A 566 15.95 37.09 -48.31
CA ASN A 566 16.31 35.74 -48.75
C ASN A 566 16.54 35.72 -50.27
N PRO A 567 17.74 35.41 -50.78
CA PRO A 567 17.99 35.35 -52.22
C PRO A 567 17.26 34.18 -52.90
N SER A 568 16.85 33.17 -52.14
CA SER A 568 16.11 31.99 -52.60
C SER A 568 14.99 31.66 -51.62
N ALA A 569 13.96 30.95 -52.08
CA ALA A 569 12.83 30.56 -51.24
C ALA A 569 13.30 29.68 -50.08
N PHE A 570 12.69 29.86 -48.90
CA PHE A 570 12.79 28.85 -47.84
C PHE A 570 11.92 27.67 -48.24
N SER A 571 12.44 26.47 -48.04
CA SER A 571 11.77 25.24 -48.48
C SER A 571 12.03 24.10 -47.51
N GLY A 572 11.25 23.03 -47.66
CA GLY A 572 11.32 21.85 -46.79
C GLY A 572 10.47 21.93 -45.53
N GLY A 573 9.72 23.01 -45.30
CA GLY A 573 8.76 23.09 -44.21
C GLY A 573 7.53 22.21 -44.46
N THR A 574 7.26 21.26 -43.55
CA THR A 574 6.10 20.36 -43.61
C THR A 574 5.40 20.29 -42.25
N SER A 575 4.11 19.96 -42.21
CA SER A 575 3.37 19.73 -40.95
C SER A 575 2.18 18.80 -41.22
N ARG A 576 2.00 17.80 -40.37
CA ARG A 576 0.84 16.91 -40.33
C ARG A 576 0.52 16.52 -38.89
N GLU A 577 -0.76 16.30 -38.60
CA GLU A 577 -1.23 15.80 -37.31
C GLU A 577 -1.25 14.27 -37.33
N ILE A 578 -0.68 13.64 -36.30
CA ILE A 578 -0.69 12.19 -36.07
C ILE A 578 -1.33 11.88 -34.72
N GLN A 579 -1.88 10.68 -34.58
CA GLN A 579 -2.27 10.15 -33.27
C GLN A 579 -1.02 9.83 -32.47
N ALA A 580 -0.99 10.29 -31.22
CA ALA A 580 0.13 10.05 -30.34
C ALA A 580 -0.33 9.89 -28.90
N VAL A 581 0.37 9.04 -28.14
CA VAL A 581 -0.01 8.72 -26.76
C VAL A 581 -0.08 9.99 -25.93
N SER A 582 -1.23 10.28 -25.34
CA SER A 582 -1.39 11.40 -24.41
C SER A 582 -1.15 10.99 -22.96
N LYS A 583 -0.98 11.97 -22.08
CA LYS A 583 -0.89 11.75 -20.64
C LYS A 583 -2.23 11.26 -20.08
N GLU A 584 -3.32 11.75 -20.66
CA GLU A 584 -4.70 11.40 -20.33
C GLU A 584 -4.97 9.92 -20.66
N ASP A 585 -4.51 9.44 -21.83
CA ASP A 585 -4.64 8.04 -22.24
C ASP A 585 -3.94 7.10 -21.23
N ARG A 586 -2.70 7.41 -20.81
CA ARG A 586 -1.97 6.62 -19.81
C ARG A 586 -2.65 6.63 -18.44
N THR A 587 -3.05 7.81 -17.98
CA THR A 587 -3.67 7.97 -16.65
C THR A 587 -5.03 7.28 -16.59
N GLY A 588 -5.85 7.39 -17.64
CA GLY A 588 -7.13 6.70 -17.75
C GLY A 588 -6.96 5.18 -17.72
N LEU A 589 -6.02 4.64 -18.49
CA LEU A 589 -5.75 3.21 -18.53
C LEU A 589 -5.26 2.67 -17.17
N GLN A 590 -4.45 3.44 -16.43
CA GLN A 590 -4.02 3.11 -15.06
C GLN A 590 -5.18 3.06 -14.07
N GLN A 591 -6.08 4.04 -14.11
CA GLN A 591 -7.26 4.05 -13.22
C GLN A 591 -8.17 2.87 -13.48
N GLU A 592 -8.33 2.51 -14.75
CA GLU A 592 -9.15 1.38 -15.17
C GLU A 592 -8.56 0.03 -14.75
N ILE A 593 -7.27 -0.19 -14.95
CA ILE A 593 -6.62 -1.45 -14.56
C ILE A 593 -6.54 -1.59 -13.04
N ALA A 594 -6.35 -0.48 -12.31
CA ALA A 594 -6.33 -0.48 -10.85
C ALA A 594 -7.64 -0.96 -10.23
N LYS A 595 -8.78 -0.51 -10.75
CA LYS A 595 -10.11 -0.97 -10.31
C LYS A 595 -10.32 -2.46 -10.58
N GLU A 596 -9.87 -2.94 -11.74
CA GLU A 596 -9.99 -4.35 -12.11
C GLU A 596 -9.13 -5.24 -11.21
N LEU A 597 -7.87 -4.84 -11.00
CA LEU A 597 -6.92 -5.58 -10.16
C LEU A 597 -7.33 -5.58 -8.69
N GLU A 598 -7.88 -4.48 -8.17
CA GLU A 598 -8.42 -4.45 -6.81
C GLU A 598 -9.56 -5.45 -6.63
N ASN A 599 -10.48 -5.54 -7.60
CA ASN A 599 -11.58 -6.51 -7.55
C ASN A 599 -11.07 -7.95 -7.61
N LYS A 600 -10.13 -8.25 -8.52
CA LYS A 600 -9.47 -9.56 -8.59
C LYS A 600 -8.76 -9.91 -7.27
N ALA A 601 -8.06 -8.95 -6.68
CA ALA A 601 -7.39 -9.16 -5.40
C ALA A 601 -8.38 -9.47 -4.27
N ARG A 602 -9.52 -8.76 -4.21
CA ARG A 602 -10.59 -9.02 -3.22
C ARG A 602 -11.15 -10.44 -3.34
N GLU A 603 -11.32 -10.94 -4.55
CA GLU A 603 -11.78 -12.32 -4.80
C GLU A 603 -10.71 -13.34 -4.40
N GLU A 604 -9.46 -13.12 -4.78
CA GLU A 604 -8.35 -14.04 -4.45
C GLU A 604 -8.07 -14.08 -2.94
N ILE A 605 -8.13 -12.92 -2.26
CA ILE A 605 -8.01 -12.83 -0.79
C ILE A 605 -9.10 -13.67 -0.12
N LYS A 606 -10.36 -13.53 -0.54
CA LYS A 606 -11.47 -14.32 -0.01
C LYS A 606 -11.27 -15.82 -0.22
N SER A 607 -10.64 -16.22 -1.33
CA SER A 607 -10.34 -17.63 -1.62
C SER A 607 -9.19 -18.20 -0.79
N LYS A 608 -8.27 -17.36 -0.30
CA LYS A 608 -7.10 -17.77 0.49
C LYS A 608 -7.35 -17.84 2.00
N ILE A 609 -8.42 -17.23 2.51
CA ILE A 609 -8.82 -17.33 3.91
C ILE A 609 -9.86 -18.44 4.12
N ALA A 610 -9.99 -18.94 5.35
CA ALA A 610 -11.03 -19.93 5.64
C ALA A 610 -12.43 -19.31 5.47
N PRO A 611 -13.45 -20.05 4.96
CA PRO A 611 -14.81 -19.51 4.78
C PRO A 611 -15.47 -18.99 6.06
N THR A 612 -15.01 -19.46 7.22
CA THR A 612 -15.46 -19.04 8.54
C THR A 612 -14.76 -17.78 9.05
N ASP A 613 -13.57 -17.48 8.53
CA ASP A 613 -12.78 -16.32 8.95
C ASP A 613 -13.39 -15.03 8.41
N HIS A 614 -13.22 -13.95 9.14
CA HIS A 614 -13.83 -12.67 8.78
C HIS A 614 -12.79 -11.73 8.17
N LEU A 615 -12.97 -11.44 6.88
CA LEU A 615 -12.18 -10.44 6.16
C LEU A 615 -12.61 -9.03 6.57
N LEU A 616 -11.66 -8.19 6.96
CA LEU A 616 -11.90 -6.76 7.12
C LEU A 616 -11.88 -6.13 5.73
N ALA A 617 -13.03 -6.06 5.06
CA ALA A 617 -13.12 -5.64 3.65
C ALA A 617 -12.50 -4.26 3.37
N ASP A 618 -12.51 -3.37 4.36
CA ASP A 618 -11.95 -2.02 4.26
C ASP A 618 -10.43 -1.95 4.49
N SER A 619 -9.80 -3.08 4.83
CA SER A 619 -8.36 -3.18 5.08
C SER A 619 -7.54 -3.60 3.85
N VAL A 620 -8.20 -3.73 2.69
CA VAL A 620 -7.52 -4.03 1.43
C VAL A 620 -6.65 -2.85 1.04
N LEU A 621 -5.33 -3.05 1.04
CA LEU A 621 -4.33 -2.03 0.79
C LEU A 621 -3.40 -2.47 -0.35
N LEU A 622 -3.14 -1.55 -1.28
CA LEU A 622 -2.12 -1.73 -2.30
C LEU A 622 -0.73 -1.58 -1.64
N LYS A 623 0.10 -2.62 -1.74
CA LYS A 623 1.48 -2.64 -1.21
C LYS A 623 2.50 -2.20 -2.24
N SER A 624 2.35 -2.66 -3.47
CA SER A 624 3.21 -2.30 -4.59
C SER A 624 2.47 -2.47 -5.90
N ARG A 625 2.91 -1.74 -6.92
CA ARG A 625 2.44 -1.90 -8.29
C ARG A 625 3.59 -1.80 -9.26
N VAL A 626 3.53 -2.59 -10.31
CA VAL A 626 4.43 -2.49 -11.47
C VAL A 626 3.55 -2.28 -12.70
N ASP A 627 3.73 -1.15 -13.36
CA ASP A 627 3.05 -0.79 -14.60
C ASP A 627 4.05 -0.87 -15.76
N ARG A 628 3.72 -1.61 -16.81
CA ARG A 628 4.50 -1.66 -18.06
C ARG A 628 3.64 -1.23 -19.24
N PHE A 629 4.01 -0.10 -19.83
CA PHE A 629 3.37 0.41 -21.03
C PHE A 629 4.17 0.02 -22.27
N ASN A 630 3.48 -0.18 -23.39
CA ASN A 630 4.10 -0.42 -24.69
C ASN A 630 4.47 0.87 -25.46
N GLY A 631 4.22 2.06 -24.90
CA GLY A 631 4.48 3.35 -25.54
C GLY A 631 4.58 4.52 -24.55
N GLU A 632 5.39 5.51 -24.92
CA GLU A 632 5.63 6.74 -24.16
C GLU A 632 4.77 7.92 -24.62
N VAL A 633 4.63 8.93 -23.76
CA VAL A 633 3.85 10.13 -24.11
C VAL A 633 4.48 10.82 -25.32
N GLY A 634 3.68 11.01 -26.37
CA GLY A 634 4.12 11.57 -27.63
C GLY A 634 4.61 10.57 -28.68
N ASP A 635 4.62 9.26 -28.37
CA ASP A 635 4.87 8.21 -29.36
C ASP A 635 3.71 8.09 -30.35
N GLU A 636 4.02 7.89 -31.63
CA GLU A 636 3.03 7.65 -32.68
C GLU A 636 2.45 6.23 -32.52
N ALA A 637 1.20 6.14 -32.08
CA ALA A 637 0.51 4.87 -31.87
C ALA A 637 -1.01 5.05 -31.97
N SER A 638 -1.69 4.04 -32.50
CA SER A 638 -3.16 3.97 -32.54
C SER A 638 -3.77 3.37 -31.27
N SER A 639 -2.97 2.64 -30.48
CA SER A 639 -3.40 1.95 -29.26
C SER A 639 -2.28 1.92 -28.22
N LEU A 640 -2.68 1.98 -26.96
CA LEU A 640 -1.81 1.90 -25.80
C LEU A 640 -2.18 0.65 -24.98
N ILE A 641 -1.17 -0.14 -24.62
CA ILE A 641 -1.30 -1.35 -23.80
C ILE A 641 -0.61 -1.10 -22.46
N LEU A 642 -1.25 -1.52 -21.38
CA LEU A 642 -0.74 -1.51 -20.02
C LEU A 642 -0.82 -2.93 -19.44
N GLU A 643 0.32 -3.47 -19.06
CA GLU A 643 0.43 -4.64 -18.21
C GLU A 643 0.62 -4.17 -16.77
N GLY A 644 -0.35 -4.47 -15.91
CA GLY A 644 -0.34 -4.11 -14.49
C GLY A 644 -0.14 -5.35 -13.63
N LYS A 645 0.81 -5.29 -12.70
CA LYS A 645 1.07 -6.35 -11.72
C LYS A 645 1.09 -5.76 -10.31
N TYR A 646 0.00 -5.95 -9.56
CA TYR A 646 -0.29 -5.24 -8.31
C TYR A 646 -0.32 -6.22 -7.14
N SER A 647 0.34 -5.84 -6.03
CA SER A 647 0.32 -6.60 -4.79
C SER A 647 -0.63 -5.94 -3.80
N TYR A 648 -1.63 -6.67 -3.35
CA TYR A 648 -2.57 -6.23 -2.33
C TYR A 648 -2.39 -7.04 -1.05
N SER A 649 -2.64 -6.42 0.10
CA SER A 649 -2.85 -7.15 1.34
C SER A 649 -4.16 -6.76 1.99
N ALA A 650 -4.68 -7.63 2.85
CA ALA A 650 -5.81 -7.32 3.71
C ALA A 650 -5.66 -8.00 5.06
N LEU A 651 -6.34 -7.42 6.05
CA LEU A 651 -6.46 -7.97 7.38
C LEU A 651 -7.72 -8.84 7.50
N PHE A 652 -7.61 -9.91 8.26
CA PHE A 652 -8.73 -10.76 8.67
C PHE A 652 -8.53 -11.20 10.12
N PHE A 653 -9.60 -11.62 10.79
CA PHE A 653 -9.49 -12.30 12.10
C PHE A 653 -10.10 -13.70 12.00
N LYS A 654 -9.60 -14.62 12.83
CA LYS A 654 -10.09 -16.00 12.81
C LYS A 654 -11.41 -16.15 13.56
N ALA A 655 -12.28 -17.01 13.05
CA ALA A 655 -13.52 -17.38 13.74
C ALA A 655 -13.26 -17.94 15.15
N ASP A 656 -12.22 -18.76 15.29
CA ASP A 656 -11.83 -19.37 16.57
C ASP A 656 -11.40 -18.33 17.61
N ASP A 657 -10.68 -17.29 17.18
CA ASP A 657 -10.23 -16.21 18.06
C ASP A 657 -11.44 -15.40 18.58
N LEU A 658 -12.41 -15.12 17.70
CA LEU A 658 -13.68 -14.50 18.09
C LEU A 658 -14.45 -15.38 19.08
N LYS A 659 -14.48 -16.70 18.86
CA LYS A 659 -15.16 -17.64 19.76
C LYS A 659 -14.57 -17.60 21.18
N ILE A 660 -13.25 -17.53 21.32
CA ILE A 660 -12.59 -17.40 22.64
C ILE A 660 -13.06 -16.12 23.36
N LEU A 661 -13.15 -15.01 22.63
CA LEU A 661 -13.60 -13.74 23.20
C LEU A 661 -15.08 -13.78 23.62
N VAL A 662 -15.93 -14.33 22.76
CA VAL A 662 -17.36 -14.52 23.04
C VAL A 662 -17.57 -15.41 24.27
N ASP A 663 -16.83 -16.52 24.36
CA ASP A 663 -16.87 -17.43 25.51
C ASP A 663 -16.53 -16.71 26.82
N LYS A 664 -15.55 -15.78 26.80
CA LYS A 664 -15.20 -14.98 27.97
C LYS A 664 -16.34 -14.05 28.41
N VAL A 665 -17.06 -13.44 27.46
CA VAL A 665 -18.15 -12.50 27.74
C VAL A 665 -19.40 -13.24 28.23
N ILE A 666 -19.74 -14.38 27.64
CA ILE A 666 -20.98 -15.08 27.93
C ILE A 666 -20.88 -16.01 29.14
N SER A 667 -19.74 -16.68 29.36
CA SER A 667 -19.61 -17.66 30.47
C SER A 667 -20.01 -17.11 31.84
N PRO A 668 -19.68 -15.86 32.22
CA PRO A 668 -20.13 -15.26 33.49
C PRO A 668 -21.63 -14.92 33.54
N LEU A 669 -22.31 -14.86 32.40
CA LEU A 669 -23.74 -14.57 32.29
C LEU A 669 -24.61 -15.83 32.33
N VAL A 670 -23.99 -17.02 32.23
CA VAL A 670 -24.70 -18.30 32.35
C VAL A 670 -25.05 -18.53 33.82
N ALA A 671 -26.34 -18.61 34.11
CA ALA A 671 -26.82 -18.88 35.47
C ALA A 671 -26.41 -20.28 35.94
N ASP A 672 -26.21 -20.44 37.26
CA ASP A 672 -25.89 -21.73 37.88
C ASP A 672 -26.93 -22.80 37.49
N GLY A 673 -26.43 -23.99 37.14
CA GLY A 673 -27.28 -25.09 36.70
C GLY A 673 -27.80 -24.95 35.26
N TYR A 674 -27.18 -24.11 34.42
CA TYR A 674 -27.41 -24.06 32.97
C TYR A 674 -26.12 -24.37 32.20
N SER A 675 -26.28 -24.76 30.93
CA SER A 675 -25.20 -25.02 29.97
C SER A 675 -25.53 -24.39 28.61
N ARG A 676 -24.48 -24.01 27.86
CA ARG A 676 -24.60 -23.37 26.55
C ARG A 676 -24.94 -24.41 25.49
N LEU A 677 -25.86 -24.09 24.57
CA LEU A 677 -26.10 -24.91 23.38
C LEU A 677 -24.96 -24.70 22.38
N ALA A 678 -24.46 -25.76 21.76
CA ALA A 678 -23.27 -25.70 20.90
C ALA A 678 -23.48 -25.04 19.52
N GLU A 679 -24.72 -24.63 19.19
CA GLU A 679 -25.07 -23.94 17.94
C GLU A 679 -25.14 -22.43 18.19
N ASN A 680 -24.02 -21.74 18.00
CA ASN A 680 -23.95 -20.29 18.05
C ASN A 680 -24.11 -19.74 16.63
N GLU A 681 -25.26 -19.13 16.33
CA GLU A 681 -25.40 -18.23 15.18
C GLU A 681 -25.06 -16.81 15.64
N TYR A 682 -23.92 -16.28 15.19
CA TYR A 682 -23.58 -14.87 15.37
C TYR A 682 -24.59 -14.03 14.56
N GLN A 683 -25.37 -13.17 15.20
CA GLN A 683 -26.47 -12.48 14.51
C GLN A 683 -25.96 -11.38 13.59
N THR A 684 -25.05 -10.52 14.06
CA THR A 684 -24.51 -9.41 13.27
C THR A 684 -23.17 -8.94 13.81
N LEU A 685 -22.19 -8.74 12.91
CA LEU A 685 -20.96 -8.01 13.18
C LEU A 685 -21.04 -6.66 12.46
N VAL A 686 -20.93 -5.55 13.20
CA VAL A 686 -21.01 -4.19 12.65
C VAL A 686 -19.73 -3.44 12.95
N LEU A 687 -19.14 -2.81 11.94
CA LEU A 687 -18.05 -1.86 12.13
C LEU A 687 -18.60 -0.55 12.69
N LYS A 688 -18.13 -0.14 13.87
CA LYS A 688 -18.57 1.07 14.56
C LYS A 688 -17.61 2.24 14.35
N ASP A 689 -16.31 1.95 14.31
CA ASP A 689 -15.25 2.94 14.08
C ASP A 689 -14.13 2.30 13.25
N LYS A 690 -13.93 2.82 12.04
CA LYS A 690 -12.92 2.34 11.09
C LYS A 690 -11.49 2.66 11.54
N GLU A 691 -11.25 3.83 12.15
CA GLU A 691 -9.90 4.23 12.57
C GLU A 691 -9.40 3.39 13.74
N ARG A 692 -10.29 3.06 14.66
CA ARG A 692 -9.97 2.23 15.83
C ARG A 692 -10.12 0.74 15.58
N SER A 693 -10.56 0.34 14.38
CA SER A 693 -10.95 -1.05 14.08
C SER A 693 -11.88 -1.62 15.16
N LEU A 694 -12.86 -0.81 15.56
CA LEU A 694 -13.83 -1.13 16.62
C LEU A 694 -15.08 -1.74 16.00
N TYR A 695 -15.37 -2.96 16.43
CA TYR A 695 -16.53 -3.73 15.99
C TYR A 695 -17.48 -3.92 17.16
N THR A 696 -18.76 -3.95 16.83
CA THR A 696 -19.82 -4.34 17.75
C THR A 696 -20.38 -5.66 17.29
N ILE A 697 -20.51 -6.61 18.23
CA ILE A 697 -21.16 -7.89 17.99
C ILE A 697 -22.42 -8.00 18.85
N SER A 698 -23.51 -8.36 18.19
CA SER A 698 -24.77 -8.71 18.85
C SER A 698 -24.88 -10.23 18.93
N LEU A 699 -24.90 -10.73 20.16
CA LEU A 699 -25.03 -12.14 20.48
C LEU A 699 -26.42 -12.47 20.98
N ASN A 700 -26.93 -13.61 20.52
CA ASN A 700 -28.15 -14.22 21.01
C ASN A 700 -27.86 -15.70 21.27
N GLU A 701 -27.44 -16.01 22.50
CA GLU A 701 -27.01 -17.35 22.87
C GLU A 701 -28.09 -18.06 23.68
N LYS A 702 -28.40 -19.30 23.31
CA LYS A 702 -29.39 -20.12 24.01
C LYS A 702 -28.71 -20.98 25.07
N ILE A 703 -29.26 -20.98 26.27
CA ILE A 703 -28.82 -21.83 27.38
C ILE A 703 -29.94 -22.79 27.79
N ILE A 704 -29.55 -24.01 28.16
CA ILE A 704 -30.46 -25.05 28.64
C ILE A 704 -30.10 -25.47 30.07
N PRO A 705 -31.10 -25.82 30.90
CA PRO A 705 -30.85 -26.29 32.25
C PRO A 705 -30.00 -27.57 32.22
N ASN A 706 -29.00 -27.63 33.09
CA ASN A 706 -28.24 -28.83 33.36
C ASN A 706 -29.10 -29.77 34.20
N ILE A 707 -29.45 -30.91 33.62
CA ILE A 707 -30.30 -31.92 34.26
C ILE A 707 -29.41 -33.01 34.85
N ASP A 708 -29.56 -33.24 36.16
CA ASP A 708 -28.73 -34.18 36.92
C ASP A 708 -28.79 -35.62 36.38
N ILE A 709 -27.61 -36.23 36.29
CA ILE A 709 -27.33 -37.62 35.89
C ILE A 709 -27.98 -38.62 36.86
N GLY A 710 -28.22 -38.21 38.13
CA GLY A 710 -28.88 -39.03 39.15
C GLY A 710 -30.33 -39.46 38.84
N ILE A 711 -30.98 -38.84 37.87
CA ILE A 711 -32.34 -39.18 37.44
C ILE A 711 -32.43 -40.61 36.92
N ALA A 712 -31.42 -41.11 36.22
CA ALA A 712 -31.41 -42.48 35.68
C ALA A 712 -31.59 -43.53 36.78
N GLN A 713 -31.03 -43.27 37.96
CA GLN A 713 -31.15 -44.15 39.12
C GLN A 713 -32.59 -44.21 39.65
N GLN A 714 -33.30 -43.08 39.64
CA GLN A 714 -34.67 -42.96 40.14
C GLN A 714 -35.72 -43.52 39.16
N LEU A 715 -35.32 -43.79 37.92
CA LEU A 715 -36.16 -44.34 36.86
C LEU A 715 -36.12 -45.89 36.78
N LYS A 716 -35.17 -46.54 37.47
CA LYS A 716 -35.00 -48.00 37.46
C LYS A 716 -36.28 -48.75 37.80
N ALA A 717 -36.63 -49.74 36.98
CA ALA A 717 -37.79 -50.62 37.17
C ALA A 717 -39.15 -49.90 37.35
N LYS A 718 -39.25 -48.60 37.07
CA LYS A 718 -40.51 -47.87 37.14
C LYS A 718 -41.34 -48.11 35.90
N LYS A 719 -42.67 -48.05 36.04
CA LYS A 719 -43.59 -48.01 34.90
C LYS A 719 -43.40 -46.68 34.14
N ILE A 720 -43.53 -46.71 32.81
CA ILE A 720 -43.38 -45.54 31.94
C ILE A 720 -44.26 -44.38 32.43
N SER A 721 -45.53 -44.62 32.77
CA SER A 721 -46.43 -43.57 33.25
C SER A 721 -45.98 -42.92 34.57
N THR A 722 -45.39 -43.71 35.47
CA THR A 722 -44.86 -43.22 36.75
C THR A 722 -43.55 -42.47 36.56
N ALA A 723 -42.72 -42.93 35.62
CA ALA A 723 -41.50 -42.24 35.20
C ALA A 723 -41.80 -40.89 34.55
N GLU A 724 -42.75 -40.85 33.59
CA GLU A 724 -43.18 -39.61 32.94
C GLU A 724 -43.77 -38.61 33.94
N ALA A 725 -44.63 -39.05 34.87
CA ALA A 725 -45.20 -38.18 35.90
C ALA A 725 -44.14 -37.62 36.85
N TYR A 726 -43.13 -38.42 37.20
CA TYR A 726 -41.99 -37.97 38.00
C TYR A 726 -41.14 -36.93 37.26
N LEU A 727 -40.79 -37.21 35.99
CA LEU A 727 -39.97 -36.32 35.17
C LEU A 727 -40.65 -34.98 34.88
N LYS A 728 -41.97 -34.99 34.63
CA LYS A 728 -42.75 -33.75 34.42
C LYS A 728 -42.85 -32.85 35.66
N ASN A 729 -42.61 -33.39 36.85
CA ASN A 729 -42.59 -32.61 38.09
C ASN A 729 -41.22 -31.96 38.37
N ILE A 730 -40.18 -32.30 37.60
CA ILE A 730 -38.88 -31.65 37.70
C ILE A 730 -38.99 -30.27 37.04
N SER A 731 -38.46 -29.25 37.70
CA SER A 731 -38.46 -27.88 37.18
C SER A 731 -37.69 -27.78 35.85
N ASN A 732 -38.16 -26.90 34.96
CA ASN A 732 -37.58 -26.64 33.64
C ASN A 732 -37.71 -27.78 32.60
N ILE A 733 -38.48 -28.84 32.88
CA ILE A 733 -38.84 -29.88 31.89
C ILE A 733 -40.23 -29.58 31.31
N SER A 734 -40.28 -29.34 30.00
CA SER A 734 -41.51 -29.01 29.27
C SER A 734 -42.12 -30.22 28.55
N GLY A 735 -41.32 -31.25 28.28
CA GLY A 735 -41.79 -32.49 27.64
C GLY A 735 -40.88 -33.68 27.95
N VAL A 736 -41.42 -34.89 27.79
CA VAL A 736 -40.70 -36.14 28.03
C VAL A 736 -41.12 -37.16 26.98
N GLU A 737 -40.16 -37.79 26.32
CA GLU A 737 -40.38 -38.93 25.43
C GLU A 737 -39.54 -40.12 25.89
N ILE A 738 -40.19 -41.26 26.13
CA ILE A 738 -39.54 -42.49 26.58
C ILE A 738 -39.71 -43.57 25.52
N SER A 739 -38.59 -44.07 24.99
CA SER A 739 -38.58 -45.19 24.05
C SER A 739 -37.80 -46.38 24.63
N ILE A 740 -38.32 -47.60 24.42
CA ILE A 740 -37.70 -48.85 24.89
C ILE A 740 -37.29 -49.68 23.68
N SER A 741 -36.04 -50.15 23.70
CA SER A 741 -35.47 -51.04 22.70
C SER A 741 -34.96 -52.33 23.35
N PRO A 742 -35.16 -53.50 22.72
CA PRO A 742 -35.98 -53.77 21.53
C PRO A 742 -37.49 -53.56 21.73
N LYS A 743 -38.24 -53.22 20.66
CA LYS A 743 -39.69 -52.92 20.72
C LYS A 743 -40.55 -54.02 21.35
N ILE A 744 -40.13 -55.29 21.30
CA ILE A 744 -40.90 -56.39 21.90
C ILE A 744 -41.06 -56.23 23.43
N PHE A 745 -40.10 -55.57 24.09
CA PHE A 745 -40.15 -55.29 25.52
C PHE A 745 -40.94 -54.02 25.87
N SER A 746 -41.32 -53.18 24.89
CA SER A 746 -42.11 -51.97 25.15
C SER A 746 -43.54 -52.30 25.58
N LEU A 747 -44.03 -53.50 25.29
CA LEU A 747 -45.36 -53.99 25.70
C LEU A 747 -45.51 -54.04 27.23
N LEU A 748 -44.41 -54.25 27.95
CA LEU A 748 -44.37 -54.34 29.40
C LEU A 748 -44.48 -52.96 30.09
N LYS A 749 -44.22 -51.88 29.34
CA LYS A 749 -44.25 -50.49 29.83
C LYS A 749 -43.47 -50.26 31.14
N ILE A 750 -42.36 -50.98 31.33
CA ILE A 750 -41.47 -50.91 32.49
C ILE A 750 -40.06 -50.58 32.02
N LEU A 751 -39.39 -49.65 32.70
CA LEU A 751 -38.03 -49.25 32.42
C LEU A 751 -36.99 -50.31 32.85
N PRO A 752 -35.81 -50.35 32.23
CA PRO A 752 -34.73 -51.29 32.59
C PRO A 752 -34.39 -51.26 34.08
N THR A 753 -33.97 -52.41 34.62
CA THR A 753 -33.56 -52.54 36.02
C THR A 753 -32.15 -52.03 36.28
N LYS A 754 -31.30 -51.99 35.23
CA LYS A 754 -29.92 -51.51 35.30
C LYS A 754 -29.85 -50.06 34.82
N GLU A 755 -29.20 -49.21 35.61
CA GLU A 755 -29.03 -47.78 35.33
C GLU A 755 -28.31 -47.52 34.01
N LYS A 756 -27.23 -48.25 33.75
CA LYS A 756 -26.44 -48.16 32.49
C LYS A 756 -27.24 -48.44 31.21
N ASN A 757 -28.44 -48.99 31.33
CA ASN A 757 -29.32 -49.26 30.21
C ASN A 757 -30.35 -48.12 29.97
N ILE A 758 -30.34 -47.07 30.79
CA ILE A 758 -31.18 -45.88 30.65
C ILE A 758 -30.27 -44.75 30.18
N VAL A 759 -30.47 -44.28 28.95
CA VAL A 759 -29.77 -43.13 28.38
C VAL A 759 -30.70 -41.94 28.43
N ILE A 760 -30.27 -40.86 29.06
CA ILE A 760 -31.01 -39.61 29.13
C ILE A 760 -30.35 -38.63 28.16
N SER A 761 -31.15 -38.01 27.30
CA SER A 761 -30.73 -36.92 26.44
C SER A 761 -31.63 -35.71 26.67
N VAL A 762 -31.04 -34.51 26.69
CA VAL A 762 -31.76 -33.25 26.85
C VAL A 762 -31.78 -32.56 25.49
N GLU A 763 -32.97 -32.19 25.02
CA GLU A 763 -33.18 -31.48 23.76
C GLU A 763 -33.94 -30.18 24.05
N ALA A 764 -33.58 -29.09 23.37
CA ALA A 764 -34.34 -27.85 23.43
C ALA A 764 -35.65 -28.00 22.63
N LEU A 765 -36.73 -27.38 23.13
CA LEU A 765 -38.01 -27.27 22.42
C LEU A 765 -37.97 -26.34 21.21
#